data_AF-A0A6J5TL11-F1
#
_entry.id   AF-A0A6J5TL11-F1
#
_cell.length_a   1.000
_cell.length_b   1.000
_cell.length_c   1.000
_cell.angle_alpha   90.00
_cell.angle_beta   90.00
_cell.angle_gamma   90.00
#
_symmetry.space_group_name_H-M   'P 1'
#
loop_
_entity.id
_entity.type
_entity.pdbx_description
1 polymer ?
#
loop_
_entity_poly.entity_id
_entity_poly.type
_entity_poly.pdbx_seq_one_letter_code
_entity_poly.pdbx_strand_id
1 'polypeptide(L)'
;MKFGKEFATQMVPEWQQAYMDYDYLKSLLKEIQRSKQRHKPPPAATTPRSHRLKRRLTLYRAFSGLTSQSRHSQQQPKSPSSISPVDIESQAILVNSVRSDGSESYQTTFLMAAEEGGVQELEYFRKVDDEFNKVDKFYRSKVDEVMKEAAVLNKQMDAFIAFRIKVENPQRPFDWSVEMTRLASDVAASTAALAASTPRGVRASRRAAMAMDVIEESVSNSQEEHSGDEEKDGKKTENVKIQEKKTENIRDTRPAPLDILNYVTMNHTVETPRSTIKVFLNVPPQTELKFSRDNLKKVEEQLKGAFIEFYRKLRLLKSYGFLNTLAFSKIMKKYDKITSRDASKPYMNMVDNSYLGSSEEVTKLMERVETTFIKHFSNSNRRKGMAVLRPKAKIERHRITFAMGCFAGCTAALILALILMVRARNINNANNPEFDEGKTQYMDNMFPLYSLFGFIFLHMLMYAGNIYFWRRFRVNYSFIFGFKQGTELGYREVLLLSFGLAVLALASVLSNLDMEMDPKTKDYKALTELLPLFLVLLVVLILLCPFNLIYRSSRYFFLVCLFHCICAPLYKVTLPDFFLADQLTSQVQAIRSLQFYVCYYGWGDYKLRQNTCKSQDVFNTFTFIVAFIPYWSRLLQCLRRLVEEKDPMQGYNGLKYFFTIVAVGMRTAYNLESLKNEVNWKILAGVFSIVAAIYGTYWDLVVDWGLLQRNSKNRWLRDKLLIPYKSVYFGAMVLNVLLRFAWLQTVLNFNVSFMHGQTMVAVVASLEIIRRGIWSFFRLENEHLNNVGKYRAFKSVPLPFNYDEDQGKHE
;
A
#
# COMPACT_ATOMS: atom_id res chain seq x y z
N MET A 1 26.37 -4.42 -7.09
CA MET A 1 25.79 -4.97 -5.84
C MET A 1 25.79 -6.50 -5.86
N LYS A 2 25.68 -7.19 -4.70
CA LYS A 2 25.57 -8.67 -4.65
C LYS A 2 24.14 -9.07 -5.05
N PHE A 3 23.97 -9.86 -6.12
CA PHE A 3 22.66 -10.26 -6.68
C PHE A 3 21.61 -10.72 -5.65
N GLY A 4 21.98 -11.43 -4.57
CA GLY A 4 21.01 -11.83 -3.55
C GLY A 4 20.27 -10.66 -2.90
N LYS A 5 20.93 -9.50 -2.71
CA LYS A 5 20.26 -8.29 -2.21
C LYS A 5 19.29 -7.72 -3.24
N GLU A 6 19.69 -7.72 -4.51
CA GLU A 6 18.87 -7.24 -5.62
C GLU A 6 17.62 -8.12 -5.82
N PHE A 7 17.81 -9.43 -5.82
CA PHE A 7 16.73 -10.41 -5.85
C PHE A 7 15.75 -10.17 -4.70
N ALA A 8 16.27 -10.05 -3.47
CA ALA A 8 15.44 -9.74 -2.31
C ALA A 8 14.73 -8.39 -2.43
N THR A 9 15.33 -7.39 -3.09
CA THR A 9 14.70 -6.07 -3.29
C THR A 9 13.56 -6.04 -4.29
N GLN A 10 13.61 -6.90 -5.30
CA GLN A 10 12.64 -6.91 -6.40
C GLN A 10 11.49 -7.92 -6.18
N MET A 11 11.58 -8.78 -5.16
CA MET A 11 10.50 -9.70 -4.79
C MET A 11 9.21 -8.95 -4.40
N VAL A 12 8.07 -9.49 -4.83
CA VAL A 12 6.76 -9.10 -4.31
C VAL A 12 6.65 -9.58 -2.85
N PRO A 13 6.49 -8.67 -1.85
CA PRO A 13 6.48 -9.05 -0.43
C PRO A 13 5.45 -10.13 -0.10
N GLU A 14 4.26 -10.05 -0.68
CA GLU A 14 3.16 -10.99 -0.46
C GLU A 14 3.45 -12.38 -1.02
N TRP A 15 4.41 -12.53 -1.94
CA TRP A 15 4.79 -13.80 -2.57
C TRP A 15 6.17 -14.29 -2.14
N GLN A 16 6.80 -13.67 -1.15
CA GLN A 16 8.17 -13.96 -0.76
C GLN A 16 8.46 -15.46 -0.56
N GLN A 17 7.51 -16.21 0.03
CA GLN A 17 7.66 -17.66 0.26
C GLN A 17 7.57 -18.51 -1.01
N ALA A 18 6.96 -17.97 -2.06
CA ALA A 18 6.84 -18.65 -3.33
C ALA A 18 8.08 -18.45 -4.23
N TYR A 19 8.93 -17.46 -3.95
CA TYR A 19 10.21 -17.31 -4.67
C TYR A 19 11.21 -18.40 -4.27
N MET A 20 12.18 -18.65 -5.14
CA MET A 20 13.34 -19.49 -4.84
C MET A 20 14.16 -18.91 -3.68
N ASP A 21 14.53 -19.75 -2.70
CA ASP A 21 15.43 -19.38 -1.61
C ASP A 21 16.90 -19.37 -2.08
N TYR A 22 17.26 -18.29 -2.74
CA TYR A 22 18.60 -18.09 -3.29
C TYR A 22 19.71 -18.10 -2.23
N ASP A 23 19.44 -17.59 -1.01
CA ASP A 23 20.46 -17.53 0.04
C ASP A 23 20.65 -18.89 0.72
N TYR A 24 19.60 -19.71 0.85
CA TYR A 24 19.69 -21.10 1.27
C TYR A 24 20.48 -21.96 0.28
N LEU A 25 20.15 -21.93 -1.02
CA LEU A 25 20.91 -22.70 -2.02
C LEU A 25 22.39 -22.26 -2.06
N LYS A 26 22.64 -20.97 -1.85
CA LYS A 26 23.99 -20.42 -1.76
C LYS A 26 24.73 -20.82 -0.47
N SER A 27 24.05 -21.11 0.64
CA SER A 27 24.72 -21.69 1.82
C SER A 27 25.16 -23.12 1.56
N LEU A 28 24.31 -23.93 0.92
CA LEU A 28 24.67 -25.29 0.50
C LEU A 28 25.89 -25.31 -0.43
N LEU A 29 25.96 -24.39 -1.39
CA LEU A 29 27.14 -24.25 -2.25
C LEU A 29 28.43 -23.89 -1.50
N LYS A 30 28.33 -23.10 -0.42
CA LYS A 30 29.49 -22.80 0.43
C LYS A 30 29.95 -24.01 1.23
N GLU A 31 29.02 -24.88 1.63
CA GLU A 31 29.34 -26.13 2.31
C GLU A 31 30.08 -27.08 1.38
N ILE A 32 29.61 -27.26 0.14
CA ILE A 32 30.33 -27.99 -0.91
C ILE A 32 31.72 -27.41 -1.12
N GLN A 33 31.84 -26.07 -1.21
CA GLN A 33 33.14 -25.41 -1.37
C GLN A 33 34.09 -25.69 -0.19
N ARG A 34 33.58 -25.69 1.05
CA ARG A 34 34.38 -25.98 2.25
C ARG A 34 34.80 -27.44 2.31
N SER A 35 33.93 -28.37 1.93
CA SER A 35 34.26 -29.81 1.85
C SER A 35 35.39 -30.04 0.84
N LYS A 36 35.29 -29.46 -0.37
CA LYS A 36 36.37 -29.53 -1.37
C LYS A 36 37.68 -28.90 -0.91
N GLN A 37 37.64 -27.83 -0.11
CA GLN A 37 38.84 -27.22 0.47
C GLN A 37 39.47 -28.08 1.56
N ARG A 38 38.67 -28.79 2.37
CA ARG A 38 39.16 -29.70 3.41
C ARG A 38 39.80 -30.96 2.85
N HIS A 39 39.48 -31.34 1.62
CA HIS A 39 39.97 -32.56 0.97
C HIS A 39 41.01 -32.27 -0.12
N LYS A 40 41.53 -31.03 -0.19
CA LYS A 40 42.70 -30.73 -1.03
C LYS A 40 43.96 -31.32 -0.38
N PRO A 41 44.75 -32.14 -1.10
CA PRO A 41 46.05 -32.58 -0.60
C PRO A 41 46.99 -31.38 -0.38
N PRO A 42 47.93 -31.45 0.58
CA PRO A 42 48.90 -30.38 0.79
C PRO A 42 49.74 -30.16 -0.47
N PRO A 43 50.15 -28.91 -0.78
CA PRO A 43 50.90 -28.62 -1.99
C PRO A 43 52.25 -29.34 -1.97
N ALA A 44 52.47 -30.23 -2.94
CA ALA A 44 53.77 -30.85 -3.19
C ALA A 44 54.80 -29.77 -3.57
N ALA A 45 55.99 -29.87 -2.98
CA ALA A 45 57.08 -28.93 -3.17
C ALA A 45 57.57 -28.90 -4.64
N THR A 46 57.58 -27.69 -5.19
CA THR A 46 58.46 -27.13 -6.24
C THR A 46 59.04 -28.04 -7.33
N THR A 47 58.65 -27.76 -8.58
CA THR A 47 59.59 -27.56 -9.71
C THR A 47 59.14 -26.37 -10.57
N PRO A 48 60.05 -25.52 -11.08
CA PRO A 48 59.69 -24.26 -11.70
C PRO A 48 59.41 -24.43 -13.20
N ARG A 49 58.22 -24.02 -13.68
CA ARG A 49 57.98 -23.81 -15.11
C ARG A 49 57.07 -22.63 -15.41
N SER A 50 57.68 -21.67 -16.11
CA SER A 50 57.15 -20.67 -17.05
C SER A 50 55.98 -19.78 -16.59
N HIS A 51 56.33 -18.50 -16.37
CA HIS A 51 55.41 -17.36 -16.39
C HIS A 51 54.52 -17.39 -17.64
N ARG A 52 53.22 -17.68 -17.45
CA ARG A 52 52.18 -17.31 -18.41
C ARG A 52 51.35 -16.19 -17.76
N LEU A 53 51.55 -14.96 -18.24
CA LEU A 53 50.88 -13.75 -17.79
C LEU A 53 49.36 -13.97 -17.65
N LYS A 54 48.83 -13.85 -16.43
CA LYS A 54 47.40 -13.70 -16.20
C LYS A 54 46.95 -12.37 -16.81
N ARG A 55 46.37 -12.43 -18.00
CA ARG A 55 45.64 -11.29 -18.58
C ARG A 55 44.46 -10.96 -17.66
N ARG A 56 44.60 -9.88 -16.91
CA ARG A 56 43.55 -9.30 -16.07
C ARG A 56 42.49 -8.71 -17.02
N LEU A 57 41.44 -9.46 -17.31
CA LEU A 57 40.29 -8.92 -18.05
C LEU A 57 39.41 -8.12 -17.08
N THR A 58 39.29 -6.85 -17.42
CA THR A 58 38.63 -5.77 -16.71
C THR A 58 37.14 -6.05 -16.52
N LEU A 59 36.69 -5.80 -15.28
CA LEU A 59 35.29 -5.73 -14.88
C LEU A 59 34.66 -4.50 -15.53
N TYR A 60 34.11 -4.59 -16.74
CA TYR A 60 33.00 -3.74 -17.24
C TYR A 60 32.61 -4.22 -18.65
N ARG A 61 31.61 -5.10 -18.74
CA ARG A 61 30.77 -5.25 -19.94
C ARG A 61 29.42 -5.85 -19.54
N ALA A 62 28.52 -4.98 -19.09
CA ALA A 62 27.11 -5.31 -19.02
C ALA A 62 26.55 -5.32 -20.47
N PHE A 63 25.68 -6.29 -20.79
CA PHE A 63 24.92 -6.39 -22.06
C PHE A 63 25.70 -6.86 -23.32
N SER A 64 26.11 -8.12 -23.37
CA SER A 64 26.45 -8.78 -24.66
C SER A 64 25.91 -10.21 -24.77
N GLY A 65 24.66 -10.43 -24.34
CA GLY A 65 24.00 -11.73 -24.46
C GLY A 65 22.49 -11.67 -24.70
N LEU A 66 21.95 -10.55 -25.19
CA LEU A 66 20.51 -10.36 -25.43
C LEU A 66 20.12 -10.36 -26.91
N THR A 67 21.03 -10.75 -27.81
CA THR A 67 20.75 -10.87 -29.24
C THR A 67 21.52 -12.03 -29.86
N SER A 68 21.11 -13.26 -29.57
CA SER A 68 21.23 -14.35 -30.56
C SER A 68 19.85 -14.59 -31.13
N GLN A 69 19.55 -13.94 -32.24
CA GLN A 69 18.50 -14.36 -33.14
C GLN A 69 18.73 -15.84 -33.48
N SER A 70 17.81 -16.69 -33.04
CA SER A 70 17.62 -18.03 -33.58
C SER A 70 17.43 -17.90 -35.09
N ARG A 71 18.41 -18.40 -35.87
CA ARG A 71 18.19 -18.70 -37.28
C ARG A 71 17.42 -20.00 -37.32
N HIS A 72 16.17 -19.92 -37.75
CA HIS A 72 15.39 -21.08 -38.17
C HIS A 72 16.15 -21.83 -39.28
N SER A 73 16.62 -23.03 -38.97
CA SER A 73 16.82 -24.10 -39.94
C SER A 73 15.73 -25.14 -39.69
N GLN A 74 14.91 -25.36 -40.72
CA GLN A 74 13.85 -26.35 -40.78
C GLN A 74 14.40 -27.74 -40.43
N GLN A 75 13.89 -28.36 -39.36
CA GLN A 75 13.91 -29.81 -39.20
C GLN A 75 12.53 -30.27 -38.75
N GLN A 76 11.94 -31.14 -39.56
CA GLN A 76 10.72 -31.89 -39.31
C GLN A 76 10.87 -32.85 -38.10
N PRO A 77 9.77 -33.29 -37.48
CA PRO A 77 9.79 -34.01 -36.22
C PRO A 77 10.31 -35.44 -36.42
N LYS A 78 11.36 -35.82 -35.68
CA LYS A 78 11.76 -37.22 -35.51
C LYS A 78 11.50 -37.66 -34.07
N SER A 79 10.94 -38.86 -33.97
CA SER A 79 10.60 -39.63 -32.78
C SER A 79 11.80 -39.83 -31.82
N PRO A 80 11.55 -40.14 -30.53
CA PRO A 80 12.57 -40.13 -29.50
C PRO A 80 13.32 -41.47 -29.45
N SER A 81 14.31 -41.67 -30.33
CA SER A 81 15.24 -42.80 -30.19
C SER A 81 16.47 -42.62 -31.08
N SER A 82 17.45 -41.86 -30.60
CA SER A 82 18.88 -42.11 -30.80
C SER A 82 19.68 -40.88 -30.32
N ILE A 83 20.07 -40.88 -29.05
CA ILE A 83 21.13 -40.01 -28.55
C ILE A 83 22.45 -40.72 -28.87
N SER A 84 23.37 -40.03 -29.53
CA SER A 84 24.73 -40.50 -29.84
C SER A 84 25.51 -40.82 -28.55
N PRO A 85 26.33 -41.90 -28.49
CA PRO A 85 26.96 -42.38 -27.25
C PRO A 85 28.01 -41.43 -26.64
N VAL A 86 28.47 -40.43 -27.39
CA VAL A 86 29.62 -39.59 -27.03
C VAL A 86 29.26 -38.40 -26.11
N ASP A 87 27.99 -38.03 -25.99
CA ASP A 87 27.57 -36.89 -25.14
C ASP A 87 27.27 -37.28 -23.69
N ILE A 88 27.09 -38.57 -23.39
CA ILE A 88 26.70 -39.05 -22.04
C ILE A 88 27.90 -39.01 -21.07
N GLU A 89 29.12 -39.27 -21.55
CA GLU A 89 30.33 -39.30 -20.71
C GLU A 89 30.77 -37.91 -20.21
N SER A 90 30.24 -36.82 -20.77
CA SER A 90 30.61 -35.45 -20.39
C SER A 90 29.55 -34.72 -19.53
N GLN A 91 28.37 -35.30 -19.35
CA GLN A 91 27.28 -34.67 -18.61
C GLN A 91 27.34 -35.00 -17.12
N ALA A 92 27.43 -33.96 -16.28
CA ALA A 92 27.44 -34.11 -14.83
C ALA A 92 26.04 -34.42 -14.24
N ILE A 93 24.96 -34.12 -14.97
CA ILE A 93 23.58 -34.29 -14.53
C ILE A 93 22.69 -34.80 -15.67
N LEU A 94 21.67 -35.58 -15.31
CA LEU A 94 20.53 -35.92 -16.16
C LEU A 94 19.26 -35.40 -15.48
N VAL A 95 18.48 -34.55 -16.13
CA VAL A 95 17.24 -34.00 -15.56
C VAL A 95 16.04 -34.72 -16.17
N ASN A 96 15.28 -35.41 -15.35
CA ASN A 96 14.10 -36.19 -15.73
C ASN A 96 12.82 -35.45 -15.35
N SER A 97 11.83 -35.44 -16.24
CA SER A 97 10.46 -35.05 -15.91
C SER A 97 9.70 -36.27 -15.36
N VAL A 98 9.30 -36.20 -14.10
CA VAL A 98 8.50 -37.22 -13.42
C VAL A 98 7.06 -36.72 -13.30
N ARG A 99 6.11 -37.45 -13.88
CA ARG A 99 4.68 -37.21 -13.68
C ARG A 99 4.20 -37.98 -12.46
N SER A 100 3.80 -37.25 -11.41
CA SER A 100 3.16 -37.82 -10.21
C SER A 100 1.91 -36.98 -9.91
N ASP A 101 0.79 -37.64 -9.63
CA ASP A 101 -0.50 -37.01 -9.26
C ASP A 101 -1.02 -35.93 -10.23
N GLY A 102 -0.84 -36.11 -11.54
CA GLY A 102 -1.32 -35.15 -12.55
C GLY A 102 -0.51 -33.85 -12.64
N SER A 103 0.61 -33.74 -11.92
CA SER A 103 1.54 -32.62 -12.00
C SER A 103 2.92 -33.06 -12.53
N GLU A 104 3.49 -32.28 -13.45
CA GLU A 104 4.86 -32.48 -13.92
C GLU A 104 5.83 -31.97 -12.85
N SER A 105 6.69 -32.84 -12.35
CA SER A 105 7.76 -32.52 -11.42
C SER A 105 9.11 -32.84 -12.06
N TYR A 106 10.13 -32.05 -11.76
CA TYR A 106 11.46 -32.24 -12.32
C TYR A 106 12.39 -32.82 -11.26
N GLN A 107 13.19 -33.81 -11.64
CA GLN A 107 14.18 -34.46 -10.77
C GLN A 107 15.51 -34.61 -11.50
N THR A 108 16.58 -34.17 -10.87
CA THR A 108 17.94 -34.23 -11.37
C THR A 108 18.64 -35.45 -10.80
N THR A 109 19.01 -36.39 -11.67
CA THR A 109 19.92 -37.49 -11.36
C THR A 109 21.35 -36.99 -11.55
N PHE A 110 22.11 -36.92 -10.45
CA PHE A 110 23.52 -36.59 -10.50
C PHE A 110 24.33 -37.84 -10.87
N LEU A 111 24.98 -37.81 -12.04
CA LEU A 111 25.62 -38.99 -12.64
C LEU A 111 26.97 -39.34 -11.99
N MET A 112 27.52 -38.44 -11.18
CA MET A 112 28.83 -38.58 -10.55
C MET A 112 28.72 -38.82 -9.03
N ALA A 113 27.62 -39.42 -8.58
CA ALA A 113 27.32 -39.64 -7.15
C ALA A 113 28.33 -40.54 -6.43
N ALA A 114 29.06 -41.40 -7.18
CA ALA A 114 30.10 -42.28 -6.65
C ALA A 114 31.45 -41.57 -6.42
N GLU A 115 31.62 -40.33 -6.87
CA GLU A 115 32.85 -39.55 -6.65
C GLU A 115 32.91 -38.97 -5.23
N GLU A 116 34.14 -38.66 -4.77
CA GLU A 116 34.35 -38.06 -3.44
C GLU A 116 33.67 -36.68 -3.34
N GLY A 117 32.69 -36.57 -2.43
CA GLY A 117 31.81 -35.40 -2.30
C GLY A 117 30.53 -35.44 -3.16
N GLY A 118 30.30 -36.50 -3.94
CA GLY A 118 29.14 -36.67 -4.81
C GLY A 118 27.78 -36.73 -4.08
N VAL A 119 27.76 -37.23 -2.84
CA VAL A 119 26.54 -37.27 -2.00
C VAL A 119 26.05 -35.86 -1.64
N GLN A 120 26.95 -34.92 -1.36
CA GLN A 120 26.58 -33.53 -1.06
C GLN A 120 26.08 -32.80 -2.30
N GLU A 121 26.67 -33.08 -3.46
CA GLU A 121 26.22 -32.51 -4.73
C GLU A 121 24.86 -33.08 -5.16
N LEU A 122 24.61 -34.38 -4.91
CA LEU A 122 23.29 -35.01 -5.12
C LEU A 122 22.21 -34.37 -4.24
N GLU A 123 22.48 -34.18 -2.94
CA GLU A 123 21.55 -33.52 -2.03
C GLU A 123 21.28 -32.07 -2.45
N TYR A 124 22.31 -31.35 -2.91
CA TYR A 124 22.16 -30.01 -3.45
C TYR A 124 21.21 -29.98 -4.66
N PHE A 125 21.35 -30.89 -5.63
CA PHE A 125 20.45 -30.95 -6.78
C PHE A 125 19.02 -31.28 -6.39
N ARG A 126 18.81 -32.21 -5.44
CA ARG A 126 17.48 -32.46 -4.87
C ARG A 126 16.86 -31.19 -4.28
N LYS A 127 17.62 -30.39 -3.53
CA LYS A 127 17.13 -29.11 -2.98
C LYS A 127 16.86 -28.05 -4.06
N VAL A 128 17.67 -28.01 -5.11
CA VAL A 128 17.46 -27.13 -6.25
C VAL A 128 16.17 -27.49 -6.99
N ASP A 129 15.90 -28.79 -7.17
CA ASP A 129 14.67 -29.28 -7.78
C ASP A 129 13.43 -29.02 -6.92
N ASP A 130 13.52 -29.22 -5.60
CA ASP A 130 12.45 -28.87 -4.65
C ASP A 130 12.04 -27.39 -4.79
N GLU A 131 13.04 -26.51 -4.85
CA GLU A 131 12.84 -25.07 -5.02
C GLU A 131 12.27 -24.73 -6.40
N PHE A 132 12.70 -25.41 -7.46
CA PHE A 132 12.17 -25.23 -8.81
C PHE A 132 10.71 -25.67 -8.93
N ASN A 133 10.39 -26.87 -8.45
CA ASN A 133 9.04 -27.41 -8.48
C ASN A 133 8.07 -26.54 -7.65
N LYS A 134 8.52 -25.99 -6.52
CA LYS A 134 7.77 -25.00 -5.74
C LYS A 134 7.42 -23.75 -6.57
N VAL A 135 8.41 -23.18 -7.26
CA VAL A 135 8.24 -21.99 -8.10
C VAL A 135 7.32 -22.27 -9.30
N ASP A 136 7.56 -23.37 -10.02
CA ASP A 136 6.78 -23.74 -11.21
C ASP A 136 5.32 -24.02 -10.84
N LYS A 137 5.06 -24.75 -9.74
CA LYS A 137 3.71 -25.02 -9.24
C LYS A 137 2.97 -23.74 -8.86
N PHE A 138 3.62 -22.82 -8.15
CA PHE A 138 3.01 -21.54 -7.79
C PHE A 138 2.72 -20.69 -9.04
N TYR A 139 3.66 -20.65 -9.99
CA TYR A 139 3.49 -19.92 -11.25
C TYR A 139 2.29 -20.44 -12.04
N ARG A 140 2.19 -21.75 -12.28
CA ARG A 140 1.04 -22.41 -12.94
C ARG A 140 -0.28 -22.05 -12.30
N SER A 141 -0.38 -22.21 -10.97
CA SER A 141 -1.60 -21.88 -10.22
C SER A 141 -2.02 -20.42 -10.39
N LYS A 142 -1.05 -19.49 -10.43
CA LYS A 142 -1.34 -18.07 -10.64
C LYS A 142 -1.65 -17.72 -12.08
N VAL A 143 -1.07 -18.41 -13.06
CA VAL A 143 -1.48 -18.28 -14.46
C VAL A 143 -2.92 -18.75 -14.65
N ASP A 144 -3.30 -19.90 -14.08
CA ASP A 144 -4.68 -20.40 -14.13
C ASP A 144 -5.68 -19.43 -13.50
N GLU A 145 -5.33 -18.81 -12.36
CA GLU A 145 -6.15 -17.80 -11.70
C GLU A 145 -6.39 -16.57 -12.62
N VAL A 146 -5.34 -16.04 -13.23
CA VAL A 146 -5.49 -14.87 -14.13
C VAL A 146 -6.18 -15.24 -15.45
N MET A 147 -6.06 -16.47 -15.92
CA MET A 147 -6.79 -16.95 -17.11
C MET A 147 -8.30 -17.05 -16.84
N LYS A 148 -8.70 -17.53 -15.65
CA LYS A 148 -10.10 -17.52 -15.21
C LYS A 148 -10.62 -16.08 -15.07
N GLU A 149 -9.85 -15.20 -14.44
CA GLU A 149 -10.21 -13.79 -14.31
C GLU A 149 -10.32 -13.08 -15.67
N ALA A 150 -9.43 -13.41 -16.63
CA ALA A 150 -9.52 -12.91 -18.00
C ALA A 150 -10.81 -13.35 -18.70
N ALA A 151 -11.24 -14.60 -18.51
CA ALA A 151 -12.49 -15.11 -19.08
C ALA A 151 -13.70 -14.35 -18.52
N VAL A 152 -13.71 -14.09 -17.20
CA VAL A 152 -14.74 -13.26 -16.56
C VAL A 152 -14.71 -11.83 -17.10
N LEU A 153 -13.53 -11.20 -17.19
CA LEU A 153 -13.40 -9.85 -17.74
C LEU A 153 -13.83 -9.77 -19.22
N ASN A 154 -13.62 -10.84 -20.00
CA ASN A 154 -14.11 -10.90 -21.37
C ASN A 154 -15.64 -10.89 -21.41
N LYS A 155 -16.30 -11.73 -20.59
CA LYS A 155 -17.76 -11.71 -20.44
C LYS A 155 -18.27 -10.32 -20.05
N GLN A 156 -17.62 -9.67 -19.08
CA GLN A 156 -17.96 -8.31 -18.64
C GLN A 156 -17.81 -7.28 -19.77
N MET A 157 -16.78 -7.42 -20.61
CA MET A 157 -16.57 -6.55 -21.75
C MET A 157 -17.62 -6.77 -22.85
N ASP A 158 -18.01 -8.02 -23.09
CA ASP A 158 -19.08 -8.35 -24.04
C ASP A 158 -20.42 -7.74 -23.59
N ALA A 159 -20.76 -7.87 -22.31
CA ALA A 159 -21.93 -7.21 -21.72
C ALA A 159 -21.84 -5.69 -21.80
N PHE A 160 -20.66 -5.10 -21.57
CA PHE A 160 -20.46 -3.64 -21.71
C PHE A 160 -20.63 -3.15 -23.14
N ILE A 161 -20.13 -3.88 -24.13
CA ILE A 161 -20.30 -3.54 -25.54
C ILE A 161 -21.79 -3.60 -25.92
N ALA A 162 -22.50 -4.66 -25.51
CA ALA A 162 -23.93 -4.78 -25.72
C ALA A 162 -24.70 -3.63 -25.02
N PHE A 163 -24.32 -3.30 -23.78
CA PHE A 163 -24.91 -2.20 -23.02
C PHE A 163 -24.69 -0.85 -23.70
N ARG A 164 -23.48 -0.59 -24.21
CA ARG A 164 -23.13 0.61 -24.98
C ARG A 164 -23.97 0.73 -26.25
N ILE A 165 -24.09 -0.35 -27.04
CA ILE A 165 -24.90 -0.39 -28.26
C ILE A 165 -26.37 -0.05 -27.95
N LYS A 166 -26.95 -0.65 -26.90
CA LYS A 166 -28.35 -0.43 -26.51
C LYS A 166 -28.63 1.00 -26.02
N VAL A 167 -27.67 1.63 -25.34
CA VAL A 167 -27.78 3.03 -24.90
C VAL A 167 -27.60 4.02 -26.05
N GLU A 168 -26.72 3.72 -27.02
CA GLU A 168 -26.46 4.58 -28.17
C GLU A 168 -27.55 4.47 -29.25
N ASN A 169 -28.20 3.31 -29.40
CA ASN A 169 -29.26 3.06 -30.40
C ASN A 169 -30.54 2.43 -29.78
N PRO A 170 -31.46 3.24 -29.22
CA PRO A 170 -32.62 2.71 -28.48
C PRO A 170 -33.77 2.14 -29.35
N GLN A 171 -33.84 2.42 -30.66
CA GLN A 171 -35.07 2.27 -31.46
C GLN A 171 -34.94 1.56 -32.83
N ARG A 172 -33.94 0.71 -33.09
CA ARG A 172 -33.90 -0.08 -34.35
C ARG A 172 -34.09 -1.58 -34.10
N PRO A 173 -35.02 -2.25 -34.81
CA PRO A 173 -34.92 -3.69 -35.02
C PRO A 173 -33.66 -3.92 -35.88
N PHE A 174 -32.65 -4.58 -35.32
CA PHE A 174 -31.35 -4.75 -35.97
C PHE A 174 -31.41 -5.92 -36.97
N ASP A 175 -31.28 -5.63 -38.26
CA ASP A 175 -30.96 -6.62 -39.28
C ASP A 175 -29.43 -6.75 -39.39
N TRP A 176 -28.92 -7.90 -38.94
CA TRP A 176 -27.52 -8.06 -38.56
C TRP A 176 -26.55 -8.19 -39.73
N SER A 177 -27.08 -8.45 -40.92
CA SER A 177 -26.31 -8.76 -42.12
C SER A 177 -25.74 -7.50 -42.79
N VAL A 178 -26.58 -6.48 -42.96
CA VAL A 178 -26.27 -5.29 -43.79
C VAL A 178 -25.33 -4.32 -43.06
N GLU A 179 -25.53 -4.12 -41.76
CA GLU A 179 -24.73 -3.18 -40.97
C GLU A 179 -23.32 -3.76 -40.67
N MET A 180 -23.20 -5.08 -40.57
CA MET A 180 -21.92 -5.79 -40.43
C MET A 180 -21.00 -5.57 -41.64
N THR A 181 -21.56 -5.59 -42.85
CA THR A 181 -20.79 -5.33 -44.07
C THR A 181 -20.31 -3.88 -44.13
N ARG A 182 -21.13 -2.95 -43.66
CA ARG A 182 -20.83 -1.51 -43.64
C ARG A 182 -19.78 -1.15 -42.59
N LEU A 183 -19.89 -1.68 -41.37
CA LEU A 183 -18.89 -1.46 -40.30
C LEU A 183 -17.56 -2.14 -40.61
N ALA A 184 -17.56 -3.34 -41.17
CA ALA A 184 -16.33 -4.00 -41.62
C ALA A 184 -15.62 -3.20 -42.72
N SER A 185 -16.39 -2.59 -43.64
CA SER A 185 -15.88 -1.69 -44.68
C SER A 185 -15.25 -0.41 -44.09
N ASP A 186 -15.92 0.26 -43.16
CA ASP A 186 -15.41 1.50 -42.56
C ASP A 186 -14.16 1.24 -41.69
N VAL A 187 -14.10 0.08 -41.03
CA VAL A 187 -12.93 -0.38 -40.26
C VAL A 187 -11.77 -0.76 -41.17
N ALA A 188 -12.02 -1.44 -42.29
CA ALA A 188 -11.00 -1.76 -43.28
C ALA A 188 -10.42 -0.48 -43.92
N ALA A 189 -11.28 0.49 -44.27
CA ALA A 189 -10.87 1.78 -44.81
C ALA A 189 -10.00 2.58 -43.82
N SER A 190 -10.40 2.63 -42.54
CA SER A 190 -9.63 3.31 -41.49
C SER A 190 -8.30 2.61 -41.20
N THR A 191 -8.26 1.28 -41.28
CA THR A 191 -7.04 0.49 -41.05
C THR A 191 -6.06 0.62 -42.22
N ALA A 192 -6.57 0.69 -43.45
CA ALA A 192 -5.78 0.96 -44.65
C ALA A 192 -5.16 2.37 -44.61
N ALA A 193 -5.93 3.37 -44.18
CA ALA A 193 -5.44 4.74 -44.00
C ALA A 193 -4.32 4.82 -42.94
N LEU A 194 -4.45 4.06 -41.85
CA LEU A 194 -3.45 4.01 -40.78
C LEU A 194 -2.17 3.25 -41.18
N ALA A 195 -2.32 2.19 -41.98
CA ALA A 195 -1.19 1.44 -42.52
C ALA A 195 -0.37 2.29 -43.51
N ALA A 196 -1.04 3.16 -44.28
CA ALA A 196 -0.40 4.12 -45.19
C ALA A 196 0.36 5.23 -44.45
N SER A 197 -0.03 5.59 -43.21
CA SER A 197 0.56 6.70 -42.46
C SER A 197 1.73 6.31 -41.53
N THR A 198 2.25 5.08 -41.58
CA THR A 198 3.27 4.60 -40.63
C THR A 198 4.65 4.40 -41.32
N PRO A 199 5.71 5.16 -40.97
CA PRO A 199 7.04 4.97 -41.55
C PRO A 199 7.69 3.63 -41.12
N ARG A 200 8.30 2.90 -42.07
CA ARG A 200 8.85 1.54 -41.89
C ARG A 200 10.02 1.39 -40.90
N GLY A 201 10.64 2.46 -40.43
CA GLY A 201 11.86 2.42 -39.60
C GLY A 201 11.70 2.03 -38.12
N VAL A 202 10.49 2.01 -37.56
CA VAL A 202 10.30 1.93 -36.08
C VAL A 202 10.13 0.49 -35.55
N ARG A 203 10.08 -0.54 -36.41
CA ARG A 203 9.87 -1.93 -35.96
C ARG A 203 11.10 -2.59 -35.32
N ALA A 204 12.32 -2.19 -35.68
CA ALA A 204 13.55 -2.78 -35.13
C ALA A 204 13.93 -2.20 -33.74
N SER A 205 13.69 -0.92 -33.51
CA SER A 205 14.02 -0.23 -32.23
C SER A 205 13.16 -0.69 -31.04
N ARG A 206 11.93 -1.18 -31.28
CA ARG A 206 11.02 -1.66 -30.21
C ARG A 206 11.51 -2.89 -29.45
N ARG A 207 12.38 -3.73 -30.03
CA ARG A 207 12.92 -4.92 -29.33
C ARG A 207 14.04 -4.58 -28.35
N ALA A 208 14.80 -3.51 -28.60
CA ALA A 208 15.92 -3.11 -27.74
C ALA A 208 15.47 -2.26 -26.52
N ALA A 209 14.48 -1.38 -26.70
CA ALA A 209 14.04 -0.46 -25.66
C ALA A 209 13.11 -1.08 -24.58
N MET A 210 12.65 -2.32 -24.74
CA MET A 210 11.81 -3.02 -23.75
C MET A 210 12.57 -4.05 -22.90
N ALA A 211 13.89 -4.17 -23.08
CA ALA A 211 14.72 -5.18 -22.42
C ALA A 211 15.47 -4.67 -21.16
N MET A 212 15.33 -3.39 -20.80
CA MET A 212 15.82 -2.83 -19.54
C MET A 212 14.71 -2.11 -18.79
N ASP A 213 13.90 -2.88 -18.06
CA ASP A 213 13.19 -2.37 -16.88
C ASP A 213 13.95 -2.91 -15.66
N VAL A 214 15.11 -2.29 -15.39
CA VAL A 214 15.71 -2.34 -14.05
C VAL A 214 14.98 -1.27 -13.24
N ILE A 215 14.52 -1.62 -12.03
CA ILE A 215 14.05 -0.62 -11.07
C ILE A 215 15.25 0.29 -10.75
N GLU A 216 15.33 1.46 -11.39
CA GLU A 216 16.40 2.43 -11.19
C GLU A 216 16.37 2.98 -9.75
N GLU A 217 17.40 2.64 -8.97
CA GLU A 217 17.87 3.47 -7.86
C GLU A 217 18.96 4.42 -8.39
N SER A 218 18.64 5.73 -8.34
CA SER A 218 19.51 6.91 -8.25
C SER A 218 21.00 6.78 -8.63
N VAL A 219 21.41 7.43 -9.74
CA VAL A 219 22.64 8.24 -9.83
C VAL A 219 22.38 9.46 -10.72
N SER A 220 22.98 10.58 -10.34
CA SER A 220 22.81 11.99 -10.73
C SER A 220 23.37 12.42 -12.09
N ASN A 221 22.81 13.56 -12.57
CA ASN A 221 23.35 14.63 -13.44
C ASN A 221 23.90 14.28 -14.83
N SER A 222 23.22 14.76 -15.87
CA SER A 222 23.57 16.03 -16.54
C SER A 222 22.44 16.46 -17.49
N GLN A 223 22.07 17.74 -17.42
CA GLN A 223 21.24 18.42 -18.40
C GLN A 223 22.07 18.62 -19.67
N GLU A 224 21.45 18.47 -20.83
CA GLU A 224 21.71 19.33 -21.98
C GLU A 224 20.48 19.36 -22.87
N GLU A 225 19.89 20.54 -22.95
CA GLU A 225 18.89 20.93 -23.94
C GLU A 225 19.61 21.15 -25.27
N HIS A 226 19.08 20.58 -26.36
CA HIS A 226 19.24 21.21 -27.67
C HIS A 226 18.02 20.96 -28.54
N SER A 227 17.26 22.04 -28.71
CA SER A 227 16.41 22.32 -29.87
C SER A 227 17.29 22.57 -31.10
N GLY A 228 16.86 22.09 -32.27
CA GLY A 228 17.51 22.38 -33.54
C GLY A 228 16.91 21.60 -34.70
N ASP A 229 15.93 22.25 -35.33
CA ASP A 229 15.70 22.40 -36.77
C ASP A 229 15.57 21.23 -37.75
N GLU A 230 14.55 21.41 -38.58
CA GLU A 230 14.21 20.69 -39.79
C GLU A 230 15.30 20.86 -40.85
N GLU A 231 15.64 19.76 -41.55
CA GLU A 231 16.13 19.87 -42.92
C GLU A 231 15.50 18.78 -43.80
N LYS A 232 14.91 19.26 -44.90
CA LYS A 232 14.46 18.48 -46.05
C LYS A 232 15.67 17.84 -46.72
N ASP A 233 15.56 16.58 -47.09
CA ASP A 233 16.22 16.15 -48.32
C ASP A 233 15.42 15.10 -49.08
N GLY A 234 15.25 15.38 -50.38
CA GLY A 234 14.48 14.56 -51.30
C GLY A 234 15.36 13.54 -52.00
N LYS A 235 14.88 12.30 -52.13
CA LYS A 235 15.33 11.42 -53.22
C LYS A 235 14.35 10.31 -53.55
N LYS A 236 13.84 10.44 -54.78
CA LYS A 236 13.59 9.45 -55.84
C LYS A 236 12.96 8.11 -55.46
N THR A 237 11.74 7.98 -55.95
CA THR A 237 10.95 6.78 -56.23
C THR A 237 11.70 5.81 -57.14
N GLU A 238 11.88 4.56 -56.69
CA GLU A 238 12.09 3.40 -57.57
C GLU A 238 11.02 2.35 -57.29
N ASN A 239 10.32 1.98 -58.36
CA ASN A 239 9.26 0.97 -58.38
C ASN A 239 9.85 -0.43 -58.24
N VAL A 240 9.56 -1.12 -57.14
CA VAL A 240 9.73 -2.58 -57.05
C VAL A 240 8.37 -3.21 -56.71
N LYS A 241 7.78 -3.85 -57.72
CA LYS A 241 6.65 -4.78 -57.58
C LYS A 241 7.07 -5.91 -56.65
N ILE A 242 6.37 -6.10 -55.53
CA ILE A 242 6.46 -7.32 -54.73
C ILE A 242 5.05 -7.89 -54.54
N GLN A 243 4.96 -9.10 -55.06
CA GLN A 243 3.86 -10.06 -55.11
C GLN A 243 3.20 -10.27 -53.75
N GLU A 244 1.87 -10.13 -53.70
CA GLU A 244 1.04 -10.47 -52.55
C GLU A 244 1.20 -11.95 -52.22
N LYS A 245 1.67 -12.25 -51.01
CA LYS A 245 1.57 -13.57 -50.39
C LYS A 245 0.38 -13.53 -49.42
N LYS A 246 -0.71 -14.20 -49.80
CA LYS A 246 -1.90 -14.40 -48.96
C LYS A 246 -1.48 -14.95 -47.59
N THR A 247 -1.83 -14.23 -46.52
CA THR A 247 -1.79 -14.76 -45.16
C THR A 247 -3.16 -15.38 -44.88
N GLU A 248 -3.16 -16.64 -44.48
CA GLU A 248 -4.35 -17.42 -44.15
C GLU A 248 -5.11 -16.84 -42.94
N ASN A 249 -6.42 -16.68 -43.13
CA ASN A 249 -7.54 -16.72 -42.19
C ASN A 249 -7.26 -16.38 -40.71
N ILE A 250 -7.35 -15.09 -40.38
CA ILE A 250 -7.77 -14.64 -39.04
C ILE A 250 -9.26 -14.95 -38.92
N ARG A 251 -9.65 -15.83 -37.97
CA ARG A 251 -11.05 -16.06 -37.63
C ARG A 251 -11.73 -14.73 -37.29
N ASP A 252 -12.75 -14.39 -38.06
CA ASP A 252 -13.64 -13.25 -37.84
C ASP A 252 -14.17 -13.25 -36.40
N THR A 253 -14.00 -12.11 -35.72
CA THR A 253 -14.53 -11.91 -34.37
C THR A 253 -15.99 -11.50 -34.51
N ARG A 254 -16.92 -12.46 -34.34
CA ARG A 254 -18.37 -12.21 -34.24
C ARG A 254 -18.64 -11.20 -33.11
N PRO A 255 -19.48 -10.17 -33.28
CA PRO A 255 -19.81 -9.26 -32.18
C PRO A 255 -20.67 -9.96 -31.12
N ALA A 256 -20.57 -9.52 -29.86
CA ALA A 256 -21.29 -10.07 -28.73
C ALA A 256 -22.82 -10.02 -28.95
N PRO A 257 -23.57 -11.13 -28.75
CA PRO A 257 -25.03 -11.13 -28.84
C PRO A 257 -25.67 -10.17 -27.83
N LEU A 258 -26.66 -9.39 -28.26
CA LEU A 258 -27.42 -8.50 -27.37
C LEU A 258 -28.21 -9.28 -26.30
N ASP A 259 -28.46 -10.57 -26.53
CA ASP A 259 -29.15 -11.49 -25.61
C ASP A 259 -28.42 -11.66 -24.27
N ILE A 260 -27.12 -11.36 -24.21
CA ILE A 260 -26.34 -11.38 -22.96
C ILE A 260 -26.96 -10.45 -21.92
N LEU A 261 -27.58 -9.34 -22.33
CA LEU A 261 -28.20 -8.38 -21.42
C LEU A 261 -29.45 -8.91 -20.71
N ASN A 262 -30.03 -10.01 -21.16
CA ASN A 262 -31.21 -10.62 -20.53
C ASN A 262 -30.86 -11.48 -19.32
N TYR A 263 -29.60 -11.91 -19.20
CA TYR A 263 -29.09 -12.79 -18.14
C TYR A 263 -28.11 -12.07 -17.20
N VAL A 264 -28.12 -10.74 -17.27
CA VAL A 264 -27.17 -9.88 -16.57
C VAL A 264 -27.93 -8.92 -15.68
N THR A 265 -27.50 -8.81 -14.43
CA THR A 265 -28.00 -7.79 -13.49
C THR A 265 -26.91 -6.78 -13.17
N MET A 266 -27.31 -5.54 -12.87
CA MET A 266 -26.35 -4.48 -12.51
C MET A 266 -25.93 -4.63 -11.05
N ASN A 267 -24.62 -4.65 -10.81
CA ASN A 267 -24.09 -4.66 -9.46
C ASN A 267 -24.11 -3.24 -8.88
N HIS A 268 -25.11 -2.93 -8.05
CA HIS A 268 -25.18 -1.66 -7.34
C HIS A 268 -24.22 -1.65 -6.14
N THR A 269 -22.95 -1.37 -6.39
CA THR A 269 -21.90 -1.37 -5.35
C THR A 269 -21.84 -0.09 -4.53
N VAL A 270 -22.58 0.96 -4.92
CA VAL A 270 -22.60 2.23 -4.18
C VAL A 270 -23.62 2.11 -3.06
N GLU A 271 -23.16 1.64 -1.90
CA GLU A 271 -23.93 1.63 -0.67
C GLU A 271 -24.19 3.09 -0.26
N THR A 272 -25.40 3.58 -0.54
CA THR A 272 -25.92 4.86 -0.08
C THR A 272 -26.63 4.67 1.26
N PRO A 273 -26.80 5.71 2.10
CA PRO A 273 -27.59 5.60 3.32
C PRO A 273 -28.99 5.01 3.07
N ARG A 274 -29.56 5.32 1.90
CA ARG A 274 -30.86 4.78 1.45
C ARG A 274 -30.81 3.29 1.15
N SER A 275 -29.76 2.76 0.52
CA SER A 275 -29.64 1.31 0.32
C SER A 275 -29.37 0.58 1.63
N THR A 276 -28.62 1.20 2.55
CA THR A 276 -28.37 0.67 3.90
C THR A 276 -29.66 0.54 4.72
N ILE A 277 -30.50 1.57 4.70
CA ILE A 277 -31.82 1.55 5.35
C ILE A 277 -32.73 0.52 4.68
N LYS A 278 -32.71 0.40 3.35
CA LYS A 278 -33.49 -0.62 2.61
C LYS A 278 -33.09 -2.05 2.97
N VAL A 279 -31.79 -2.33 3.14
CA VAL A 279 -31.30 -3.63 3.63
C VAL A 279 -31.80 -3.90 5.04
N PHE A 280 -31.78 -2.89 5.93
CA PHE A 280 -32.29 -3.05 7.30
C PHE A 280 -33.82 -3.25 7.35
N LEU A 281 -34.54 -2.66 6.39
CA LEU A 281 -35.99 -2.80 6.24
C LEU A 281 -36.41 -4.00 5.38
N ASN A 282 -35.47 -4.91 5.02
CA ASN A 282 -35.71 -6.06 4.14
C ASN A 282 -36.44 -5.72 2.81
N VAL A 283 -36.19 -4.53 2.25
CA VAL A 283 -36.76 -4.14 0.95
C VAL A 283 -35.95 -4.79 -0.17
N PRO A 284 -36.57 -5.52 -1.13
CA PRO A 284 -35.84 -6.16 -2.21
C PRO A 284 -35.06 -5.13 -3.06
N PRO A 285 -33.79 -5.40 -3.40
CA PRO A 285 -33.00 -4.48 -4.22
C PRO A 285 -33.61 -4.39 -5.63
N GLN A 286 -33.76 -3.17 -6.16
CA GLN A 286 -34.06 -2.98 -7.58
C GLN A 286 -32.79 -3.29 -8.37
N THR A 287 -32.69 -4.51 -8.91
CA THR A 287 -31.55 -5.03 -9.71
C THR A 287 -31.73 -4.85 -11.23
N GLU A 288 -32.85 -4.27 -11.66
CA GLU A 288 -33.16 -4.09 -13.08
C GLU A 288 -32.16 -3.15 -13.78
N LEU A 289 -31.67 -3.61 -14.94
CA LEU A 289 -30.78 -2.86 -15.82
C LEU A 289 -31.46 -1.60 -16.38
N LYS A 290 -31.15 -0.43 -15.78
CA LYS A 290 -31.56 0.86 -16.34
C LYS A 290 -30.55 1.33 -17.39
N PHE A 291 -30.94 1.27 -18.66
CA PHE A 291 -30.14 1.73 -19.81
C PHE A 291 -30.10 3.25 -19.90
N SER A 292 -29.19 3.88 -19.15
CA SER A 292 -28.94 5.33 -19.16
C SER A 292 -27.47 5.62 -19.46
N ARG A 293 -27.21 6.78 -20.08
CA ARG A 293 -25.84 7.30 -20.31
C ARG A 293 -25.04 7.44 -19.02
N ASP A 294 -25.69 7.77 -17.90
CA ASP A 294 -25.02 7.87 -16.60
C ASP A 294 -24.57 6.50 -16.08
N ASN A 295 -25.41 5.48 -16.25
CA ASN A 295 -25.06 4.11 -15.87
C ASN A 295 -23.98 3.54 -16.79
N LEU A 296 -24.02 3.85 -18.09
CA LEU A 296 -22.94 3.49 -19.03
C LEU A 296 -21.59 4.04 -18.55
N LYS A 297 -21.56 5.32 -18.14
CA LYS A 297 -20.33 5.97 -17.66
C LYS A 297 -19.81 5.33 -16.36
N LYS A 298 -20.71 4.98 -15.43
CA LYS A 298 -20.35 4.26 -14.19
C LYS A 298 -19.75 2.89 -14.46
N VAL A 299 -20.38 2.10 -15.34
CA VAL A 299 -19.89 0.78 -15.75
C VAL A 299 -18.52 0.90 -16.44
N GLU A 300 -18.37 1.89 -17.31
CA GLU A 300 -17.10 2.16 -17.99
C GLU A 300 -15.98 2.49 -16.99
N GLU A 301 -16.24 3.32 -15.99
CA GLU A 301 -15.26 3.65 -14.95
C GLU A 301 -14.90 2.44 -14.07
N GLN A 302 -15.87 1.59 -13.73
CA GLN A 302 -15.63 0.34 -12.98
C GLN A 302 -14.77 -0.64 -13.79
N LEU A 303 -15.08 -0.85 -15.07
CA LEU A 303 -14.28 -1.71 -15.95
C LEU A 303 -12.87 -1.15 -16.18
N LYS A 304 -12.75 0.16 -16.40
CA LYS A 304 -11.43 0.82 -16.46
C LYS A 304 -10.58 0.46 -15.24
N GLY A 305 -11.16 0.57 -14.04
CA GLY A 305 -10.50 0.17 -12.79
C GLY A 305 -10.11 -1.31 -12.77
N ALA A 306 -11.02 -2.20 -13.15
CA ALA A 306 -10.78 -3.64 -13.18
C ALA A 306 -9.65 -4.03 -14.14
N PHE A 307 -9.62 -3.47 -15.35
CA PHE A 307 -8.56 -3.71 -16.33
C PHE A 307 -7.19 -3.19 -15.87
N ILE A 308 -7.13 -2.04 -15.19
CA ILE A 308 -5.88 -1.49 -14.66
C ILE A 308 -5.30 -2.42 -13.59
N GLU A 309 -6.12 -2.86 -12.63
CA GLU A 309 -5.70 -3.80 -11.59
C GLU A 309 -5.30 -5.16 -12.19
N PHE A 310 -6.09 -5.68 -13.13
CA PHE A 310 -5.77 -6.93 -13.83
C PHE A 310 -4.45 -6.85 -14.59
N TYR A 311 -4.20 -5.76 -15.31
CA TYR A 311 -2.94 -5.55 -16.01
C TYR A 311 -1.74 -5.49 -15.04
N ARG A 312 -1.92 -4.88 -13.87
CA ARG A 312 -0.90 -4.87 -12.81
C ARG A 312 -0.60 -6.30 -12.30
N LYS A 313 -1.63 -7.15 -12.17
CA LYS A 313 -1.45 -8.58 -11.80
C LYS A 313 -0.53 -9.30 -12.77
N LEU A 314 -0.83 -9.18 -14.06
CA LEU A 314 -0.05 -9.81 -15.12
C LEU A 314 1.42 -9.35 -15.11
N ARG A 315 1.67 -8.06 -14.88
CA ARG A 315 3.04 -7.53 -14.79
C ARG A 315 3.82 -8.09 -13.60
N LEU A 316 3.21 -8.20 -12.42
CA LEU A 316 3.87 -8.83 -11.27
C LEU A 316 4.17 -10.30 -11.53
N LEU A 317 3.23 -11.03 -12.16
CA LEU A 317 3.42 -12.43 -12.50
C LEU A 317 4.54 -12.62 -13.55
N LYS A 318 4.61 -11.75 -14.57
CA LYS A 318 5.71 -11.70 -15.53
C LYS A 318 7.06 -11.44 -14.85
N SER A 319 7.09 -10.48 -13.92
CA SER A 319 8.30 -10.18 -13.13
C SER A 319 8.70 -11.35 -12.24
N TYR A 320 7.74 -12.07 -11.65
CA TYR A 320 7.99 -13.26 -10.84
C TYR A 320 8.67 -14.36 -11.67
N GLY A 321 8.15 -14.67 -12.86
CA GLY A 321 8.75 -15.66 -13.77
C GLY A 321 10.19 -15.28 -14.13
N PHE A 322 10.40 -14.05 -14.62
CA PHE A 322 11.72 -13.56 -15.00
C PHE A 322 12.74 -13.60 -13.86
N LEU A 323 12.37 -13.13 -12.66
CA LEU A 323 13.27 -13.09 -11.50
C LEU A 323 13.70 -14.48 -11.04
N ASN A 324 12.78 -15.45 -11.01
CA ASN A 324 13.11 -16.82 -10.62
C ASN A 324 14.00 -17.49 -11.67
N THR A 325 13.69 -17.38 -12.96
CA THR A 325 14.56 -17.91 -14.04
C THR A 325 15.96 -17.32 -13.96
N LEU A 326 16.07 -16.01 -13.70
CA LEU A 326 17.36 -15.35 -13.49
C LEU A 326 18.09 -15.87 -12.24
N ALA A 327 17.36 -16.16 -11.16
CA ALA A 327 17.92 -16.73 -9.94
C ALA A 327 18.47 -18.14 -10.18
N PHE A 328 17.74 -19.01 -10.88
CA PHE A 328 18.19 -20.35 -11.29
C PHE A 328 19.45 -20.26 -12.17
N SER A 329 19.46 -19.36 -13.15
CA SER A 329 20.65 -19.14 -13.98
C SER A 329 21.87 -18.72 -13.15
N LYS A 330 21.69 -17.82 -12.17
CA LYS A 330 22.81 -17.33 -11.36
C LYS A 330 23.29 -18.32 -10.31
N ILE A 331 22.41 -19.12 -9.70
CA ILE A 331 22.83 -20.15 -8.74
C ILE A 331 23.54 -21.30 -9.47
N MET A 332 23.06 -21.71 -10.64
CA MET A 332 23.71 -22.74 -11.45
C MET A 332 25.07 -22.30 -11.99
N LYS A 333 25.20 -21.05 -12.48
CA LYS A 333 26.53 -20.50 -12.83
C LYS A 333 27.48 -20.43 -11.65
N LYS A 334 26.96 -20.25 -10.43
CA LYS A 334 27.77 -20.27 -9.21
C LYS A 334 28.21 -21.70 -8.86
N TYR A 335 27.33 -22.69 -9.03
CA TYR A 335 27.67 -24.11 -8.90
C TYR A 335 28.82 -24.48 -9.82
N ASP A 336 28.70 -24.23 -11.14
CA ASP A 336 29.74 -24.55 -12.12
C ASP A 336 31.08 -23.89 -11.77
N LYS A 337 31.07 -22.66 -11.26
CA LYS A 337 32.27 -21.95 -10.82
C LYS A 337 32.95 -22.59 -9.59
N ILE A 338 32.18 -23.23 -8.71
CA ILE A 338 32.68 -23.86 -7.48
C ILE A 338 33.13 -25.29 -7.74
N THR A 339 32.36 -26.04 -8.53
CA THR A 339 32.60 -27.46 -8.78
C THR A 339 33.43 -27.72 -10.02
N SER A 340 33.61 -26.73 -10.89
CA SER A 340 34.23 -26.86 -12.22
C SER A 340 33.55 -27.90 -13.11
N ARG A 341 32.26 -28.18 -12.86
CA ARG A 341 31.41 -29.05 -13.69
C ARG A 341 30.54 -28.18 -14.62
N ASP A 342 30.20 -28.64 -15.83
CA ASP A 342 29.35 -27.91 -16.79
C ASP A 342 27.87 -28.32 -16.64
N ALA A 343 27.30 -28.13 -15.45
CA ALA A 343 25.93 -28.55 -15.15
C ALA A 343 24.89 -27.45 -15.39
N SER A 344 25.30 -26.18 -15.52
CA SER A 344 24.34 -25.09 -15.71
C SER A 344 23.60 -25.16 -17.04
N LYS A 345 24.25 -25.59 -18.13
CA LYS A 345 23.61 -25.72 -19.44
C LYS A 345 22.50 -26.78 -19.45
N PRO A 346 22.73 -28.05 -19.05
CA PRO A 346 21.66 -29.04 -19.05
C PRO A 346 20.52 -28.66 -18.10
N TYR A 347 20.82 -28.06 -16.94
CA TYR A 347 19.79 -27.61 -16.01
C TYR A 347 18.96 -26.45 -16.59
N MET A 348 19.59 -25.43 -17.18
CA MET A 348 18.87 -24.32 -17.79
C MET A 348 18.05 -24.74 -19.00
N ASN A 349 18.48 -25.75 -19.76
CA ASN A 349 17.65 -26.32 -20.82
C ASN A 349 16.33 -26.91 -20.28
N MET A 350 16.36 -27.56 -19.10
CA MET A 350 15.13 -27.98 -18.43
C MET A 350 14.26 -26.78 -18.00
N VAL A 351 14.87 -25.75 -17.40
CA VAL A 351 14.16 -24.54 -16.98
C VAL A 351 13.50 -23.83 -18.16
N ASP A 352 14.19 -23.71 -19.28
CA ASP A 352 13.70 -23.02 -20.49
C ASP A 352 12.55 -23.80 -21.16
N ASN A 353 12.58 -25.15 -21.09
CA ASN A 353 11.52 -26.02 -21.60
C ASN A 353 10.35 -26.23 -20.61
N SER A 354 10.49 -25.82 -19.36
CA SER A 354 9.41 -25.91 -18.38
C SER A 354 8.33 -24.88 -18.67
N TYR A 355 7.20 -24.98 -17.96
CA TYR A 355 6.13 -23.99 -18.08
C TYR A 355 6.55 -22.59 -17.60
N LEU A 356 7.38 -22.51 -16.55
CA LEU A 356 7.98 -21.24 -16.11
C LEU A 356 8.80 -20.54 -17.21
N GLY A 357 9.58 -21.29 -18.00
CA GLY A 357 10.46 -20.75 -19.04
C GLY A 357 9.77 -20.51 -20.39
N SER A 358 8.87 -21.40 -20.78
CA SER A 358 8.27 -21.43 -22.12
C SER A 358 6.89 -20.77 -22.22
N SER A 359 6.20 -20.50 -21.10
CA SER A 359 4.83 -19.95 -21.14
C SER A 359 4.81 -18.50 -21.67
N GLU A 360 4.23 -18.34 -22.86
CA GLU A 360 3.92 -17.03 -23.44
C GLU A 360 2.52 -16.52 -23.06
N GLU A 361 1.74 -17.28 -22.29
CA GLU A 361 0.32 -17.02 -22.03
C GLU A 361 0.10 -15.68 -21.36
N VAL A 362 0.88 -15.37 -20.31
CA VAL A 362 0.82 -14.10 -19.59
C VAL A 362 1.18 -12.93 -20.53
N THR A 363 2.19 -13.10 -21.39
CA THR A 363 2.62 -12.04 -22.32
C THR A 363 1.56 -11.79 -23.39
N LYS A 364 1.00 -12.84 -23.99
CA LYS A 364 -0.12 -12.74 -24.96
C LYS A 364 -1.35 -12.11 -24.32
N LEU A 365 -1.66 -12.48 -23.09
CA LEU A 365 -2.79 -11.91 -22.35
C LEU A 365 -2.58 -10.43 -22.03
N MET A 366 -1.36 -10.01 -21.67
CA MET A 366 -1.03 -8.60 -21.50
C MET A 366 -1.24 -7.80 -22.80
N GLU A 367 -0.81 -8.31 -23.95
CA GLU A 367 -1.01 -7.66 -25.25
C GLU A 367 -2.49 -7.53 -25.62
N ARG A 368 -3.29 -8.57 -25.33
CA ARG A 368 -4.75 -8.54 -25.49
C ARG A 368 -5.38 -7.45 -24.61
N VAL A 369 -5.00 -7.38 -23.34
CA VAL A 369 -5.48 -6.36 -22.40
C VAL A 369 -5.10 -4.95 -22.87
N GLU A 370 -3.86 -4.73 -23.29
CA GLU A 370 -3.42 -3.43 -23.84
C GLU A 370 -4.26 -3.02 -25.05
N THR A 371 -4.47 -3.94 -25.99
CA THR A 371 -5.23 -3.69 -27.23
C THR A 371 -6.69 -3.37 -26.92
N THR A 372 -7.34 -4.20 -26.11
CA THR A 372 -8.74 -4.00 -25.69
C THR A 372 -8.91 -2.69 -24.92
N PHE A 373 -8.00 -2.37 -24.00
CA PHE A 373 -8.08 -1.16 -23.20
C PHE A 373 -7.90 0.11 -24.06
N ILE A 374 -6.92 0.10 -24.96
CA ILE A 374 -6.66 1.23 -25.86
C ILE A 374 -7.86 1.46 -26.79
N LYS A 375 -8.44 0.38 -27.34
CA LYS A 375 -9.60 0.44 -28.24
C LYS A 375 -10.85 1.01 -27.55
N HIS A 376 -11.22 0.48 -26.38
CA HIS A 376 -12.53 0.78 -25.77
C HIS A 376 -12.53 1.94 -24.77
N PHE A 377 -11.38 2.27 -24.17
CA PHE A 377 -11.30 3.25 -23.08
C PHE A 377 -10.42 4.47 -23.37
N SER A 378 -9.57 4.40 -24.41
CA SER A 378 -8.62 5.47 -24.75
C SER A 378 -8.84 6.08 -26.14
N ASN A 379 -9.97 5.79 -26.79
CA ASN A 379 -10.29 6.23 -28.16
C ASN A 379 -9.14 5.92 -29.14
N SER A 380 -8.57 4.71 -29.03
CA SER A 380 -7.42 4.26 -29.83
C SER A 380 -6.12 5.06 -29.64
N ASN A 381 -6.05 5.95 -28.65
CA ASN A 381 -4.82 6.68 -28.32
C ASN A 381 -3.90 5.82 -27.44
N ARG A 382 -2.90 5.21 -28.06
CA ARG A 382 -1.91 4.36 -27.38
C ARG A 382 -1.15 5.08 -26.26
N ARG A 383 -0.77 6.35 -26.45
CA ARG A 383 0.02 7.09 -25.46
C ARG A 383 -0.78 7.30 -24.18
N LYS A 384 -2.05 7.70 -24.31
CA LYS A 384 -2.97 7.88 -23.18
C LYS A 384 -3.27 6.53 -22.50
N GLY A 385 -3.59 5.49 -23.26
CA GLY A 385 -3.90 4.18 -22.69
C GLY A 385 -2.72 3.56 -21.92
N MET A 386 -1.51 3.61 -22.50
CA MET A 386 -0.31 3.10 -21.82
C MET A 386 0.09 3.92 -20.61
N ALA A 387 -0.12 5.25 -20.62
CA ALA A 387 0.12 6.07 -19.44
C ALA A 387 -0.79 5.70 -18.25
N VAL A 388 -2.02 5.24 -18.54
CA VAL A 388 -2.97 4.79 -17.52
C VAL A 388 -2.66 3.37 -17.03
N LEU A 389 -2.34 2.43 -17.93
CA LEU A 389 -1.99 1.04 -17.58
C LEU A 389 -0.61 0.94 -16.89
N ARG A 390 0.33 1.82 -17.26
CA ARG A 390 1.69 1.88 -16.70
C ARG A 390 1.92 3.27 -16.08
N PRO A 391 1.38 3.53 -14.89
CA PRO A 391 1.69 4.76 -14.18
C PRO A 391 3.19 4.79 -13.87
N LYS A 392 3.84 5.91 -14.20
CA LYS A 392 5.25 6.13 -13.89
C LYS A 392 5.41 6.38 -12.39
N ALA A 393 6.51 5.89 -11.81
CA ALA A 393 6.85 6.21 -10.43
C ALA A 393 6.98 7.73 -10.26
N LYS A 394 6.45 8.26 -9.15
CA LYS A 394 6.53 9.68 -8.84
C LYS A 394 8.00 10.03 -8.58
N ILE A 395 8.60 10.86 -9.43
CA ILE A 395 9.96 11.35 -9.25
C ILE A 395 10.00 12.15 -7.94
N GLU A 396 10.98 11.83 -7.08
CA GLU A 396 11.18 12.54 -5.83
C GLU A 396 11.53 14.01 -6.10
N ARG A 397 10.86 14.94 -5.41
CA ARG A 397 11.10 16.37 -5.57
C ARG A 397 12.09 16.84 -4.52
N HIS A 398 13.32 17.16 -4.94
CA HIS A 398 14.37 17.72 -4.07
C HIS A 398 13.90 18.93 -3.26
N ARG A 399 13.05 19.78 -3.84
CA ARG A 399 12.46 20.96 -3.19
C ARG A 399 11.69 20.63 -1.90
N ILE A 400 10.99 19.49 -1.85
CA ILE A 400 10.21 19.08 -0.66
C ILE A 400 11.16 18.73 0.48
N THR A 401 12.24 18.00 0.18
CA THR A 401 13.24 17.64 1.18
C THR A 401 13.91 18.88 1.78
N PHE A 402 14.29 19.84 0.92
CA PHE A 402 14.87 21.10 1.36
C PHE A 402 13.91 21.91 2.25
N ALA A 403 12.68 22.14 1.80
CA ALA A 403 11.69 22.92 2.54
C ALA A 403 11.34 22.27 3.89
N MET A 404 11.22 20.95 3.92
CA MET A 404 11.00 20.19 5.16
C MET A 404 12.17 20.40 6.14
N GLY A 405 13.41 20.31 5.67
CA GLY A 405 14.59 20.57 6.50
C GLY A 405 14.63 21.99 7.06
N CYS A 406 14.29 22.98 6.22
CA CYS A 406 14.18 24.39 6.63
C CYS A 406 13.13 24.57 7.74
N PHE A 407 11.90 24.08 7.54
CA PHE A 407 10.85 24.19 8.57
C PHE A 407 11.16 23.42 9.85
N ALA A 408 11.83 22.27 9.77
CA ALA A 408 12.30 21.55 10.95
C ALA A 408 13.34 22.37 11.73
N GLY A 409 14.31 22.99 11.04
CA GLY A 409 15.27 23.91 11.63
C GLY A 409 14.61 25.13 12.28
N CYS A 410 13.65 25.76 11.59
CA CYS A 410 12.86 26.87 12.14
C CYS A 410 12.09 26.44 13.39
N THR A 411 11.45 25.27 13.37
CA THR A 411 10.71 24.72 14.52
C THR A 411 11.64 24.58 15.73
N ALA A 412 12.83 24.02 15.54
CA ALA A 412 13.82 23.87 16.62
C ALA A 412 14.27 25.24 17.18
N ALA A 413 14.54 26.22 16.30
CA ALA A 413 14.91 27.57 16.71
C ALA A 413 13.79 28.28 17.48
N LEU A 414 12.53 28.16 17.03
CA LEU A 414 11.38 28.77 17.69
C LEU A 414 11.08 28.10 19.05
N ILE A 415 11.28 26.78 19.18
CA ILE A 415 11.19 26.10 20.48
C ILE A 415 12.27 26.63 21.43
N LEU A 416 13.51 26.79 20.96
CA LEU A 416 14.58 27.35 21.78
C LEU A 416 14.25 28.78 22.20
N ALA A 417 13.76 29.62 21.28
CA ALA A 417 13.31 30.98 21.59
C ALA A 417 12.19 30.99 22.63
N LEU A 418 11.22 30.08 22.53
CA LEU A 418 10.13 29.94 23.50
C LEU A 418 10.67 29.59 24.90
N ILE A 419 11.57 28.60 24.99
CA ILE A 419 12.20 28.19 26.25
C ILE A 419 12.96 29.36 26.87
N LEU A 420 13.75 30.08 26.08
CA LEU A 420 14.52 31.22 26.55
C LEU A 420 13.61 32.35 27.06
N MET A 421 12.54 32.68 26.32
CA MET A 421 11.57 33.70 26.76
C MET A 421 10.83 33.30 28.04
N VAL A 422 10.34 32.06 28.13
CA VAL A 422 9.65 31.58 29.34
C VAL A 422 10.59 31.61 30.55
N ARG A 423 11.86 31.20 30.38
CA ARG A 423 12.86 31.26 31.46
C ARG A 423 13.18 32.70 31.85
N ALA A 424 13.41 33.60 30.89
CA ALA A 424 13.69 35.00 31.16
C ALA A 424 12.54 35.66 31.95
N ARG A 425 11.29 35.38 31.59
CA ARG A 425 10.10 35.87 32.33
C ARG A 425 10.02 35.35 33.75
N ASN A 426 10.19 34.04 33.93
CA ASN A 426 10.17 33.43 35.27
C ASN A 426 11.28 34.01 36.15
N ILE A 427 12.47 34.31 35.61
CA ILE A 427 13.57 34.92 36.39
C ILE A 427 13.24 36.37 36.74
N ASN A 428 12.79 37.17 35.78
CA ASN A 428 12.53 38.59 36.00
C ASN A 428 11.37 38.86 36.96
N ASN A 429 10.40 37.94 37.04
CA ASN A 429 9.16 38.12 37.80
C ASN A 429 8.96 37.06 38.91
N ALA A 430 10.02 36.37 39.34
CA ALA A 430 9.95 35.19 40.22
C ALA A 430 9.18 35.40 41.55
N ASN A 431 9.07 36.65 42.02
CA ASN A 431 8.44 37.01 43.30
C ASN A 431 7.22 37.94 43.13
N ASN A 432 6.69 38.10 41.91
CA ASN A 432 5.55 38.98 41.66
C ASN A 432 4.22 38.17 41.69
N PRO A 433 3.34 38.38 42.69
CA PRO A 433 2.08 37.64 42.78
C PRO A 433 1.13 37.91 41.59
N GLU A 434 1.15 39.12 41.02
CA GLU A 434 0.36 39.46 39.82
C GLU A 434 0.83 38.67 38.59
N PHE A 435 2.13 38.36 38.50
CA PHE A 435 2.69 37.54 37.43
C PHE A 435 2.24 36.08 37.54
N ASP A 436 2.18 35.52 38.75
CA ASP A 436 1.73 34.14 38.97
C ASP A 436 0.23 33.96 38.67
N GLU A 437 -0.60 34.96 39.00
CA GLU A 437 -2.02 34.96 38.61
C GLU A 437 -2.19 35.05 37.09
N GLY A 438 -1.50 35.98 36.43
CA GLY A 438 -1.51 36.12 34.97
C GLY A 438 -1.00 34.88 34.23
N LYS A 439 0.02 34.20 34.79
CA LYS A 439 0.53 32.93 34.28
C LYS A 439 -0.49 31.81 34.41
N THR A 440 -1.20 31.73 35.52
CA THR A 440 -2.28 30.74 35.73
C THR A 440 -3.42 30.98 34.74
N GLN A 441 -3.82 32.24 34.56
CA GLN A 441 -4.83 32.63 33.58
C GLN A 441 -4.42 32.31 32.13
N TYR A 442 -3.15 32.51 31.77
CA TYR A 442 -2.63 32.09 30.46
C TYR A 442 -2.69 30.57 30.28
N MET A 443 -2.29 29.82 31.32
CA MET A 443 -2.28 28.36 31.30
C MET A 443 -3.69 27.76 31.23
N ASP A 444 -4.72 28.42 31.77
CA ASP A 444 -6.10 27.92 31.73
C ASP A 444 -6.87 28.27 30.46
N ASN A 445 -6.39 29.28 29.72
CA ASN A 445 -7.08 29.85 28.56
C ASN A 445 -6.27 29.70 27.26
N MET A 446 -5.05 30.23 27.17
CA MET A 446 -4.26 30.16 25.93
C MET A 446 -3.61 28.81 25.70
N PHE A 447 -3.07 28.20 26.74
CA PHE A 447 -2.36 26.93 26.61
C PHE A 447 -3.23 25.79 26.02
N PRO A 448 -4.50 25.59 26.40
CA PRO A 448 -5.37 24.58 25.79
C PRO A 448 -5.68 24.84 24.30
N LEU A 449 -5.74 26.12 23.88
CA LEU A 449 -5.95 26.51 22.49
C LEU A 449 -4.74 26.17 21.63
N TYR A 450 -3.54 26.50 22.10
CA TYR A 450 -2.29 26.18 21.40
C TYR A 450 -1.93 24.70 21.46
N SER A 451 -2.31 24.00 22.53
CA SER A 451 -2.09 22.56 22.69
C SER A 451 -2.75 21.74 21.57
N LEU A 452 -3.86 22.21 21.00
CA LEU A 452 -4.50 21.59 19.83
C LEU A 452 -3.51 21.40 18.67
N PHE A 453 -2.73 22.43 18.35
CA PHE A 453 -1.74 22.36 17.27
C PHE A 453 -0.59 21.41 17.63
N GLY A 454 -0.20 21.37 18.91
CA GLY A 454 0.75 20.39 19.42
C GLY A 454 0.28 18.94 19.23
N PHE A 455 -1.00 18.65 19.51
CA PHE A 455 -1.59 17.33 19.30
C PHE A 455 -1.65 16.95 17.82
N ILE A 456 -2.06 17.88 16.94
CA ILE A 456 -2.10 17.66 15.50
C ILE A 456 -0.67 17.43 14.96
N PHE A 457 0.28 18.26 15.36
CA PHE A 457 1.69 18.11 15.00
C PHE A 457 2.25 16.75 15.42
N LEU A 458 2.06 16.37 16.68
CA LEU A 458 2.53 15.10 17.22
C LEU A 458 1.91 13.90 16.49
N HIS A 459 0.61 13.97 16.19
CA HIS A 459 -0.07 12.91 15.43
C HIS A 459 0.47 12.79 14.01
N MET A 460 0.67 13.91 13.32
CA MET A 460 1.26 13.94 11.98
C MET A 460 2.69 13.43 11.97
N LEU A 461 3.48 13.73 13.01
CA LEU A 461 4.83 13.21 13.20
C LEU A 461 4.82 11.69 13.38
N MET A 462 3.95 11.16 14.24
CA MET A 462 3.79 9.71 14.44
C MET A 462 3.33 9.02 13.14
N TYR A 463 2.38 9.61 12.41
CA TYR A 463 1.92 9.08 11.13
C TYR A 463 3.01 9.08 10.05
N ALA A 464 3.82 10.14 9.98
CA ALA A 464 4.98 10.19 9.09
C ALA A 464 6.02 9.12 9.44
N GLY A 465 6.30 8.92 10.73
CA GLY A 465 7.15 7.84 11.23
C GLY A 465 6.64 6.47 10.81
N ASN A 466 5.33 6.24 10.93
CA ASN A 466 4.68 5.02 10.47
C ASN A 466 4.88 4.79 8.96
N ILE A 467 4.65 5.79 8.11
CA ILE A 467 4.87 5.67 6.65
C ILE A 467 6.34 5.37 6.35
N TYR A 468 7.27 6.02 7.05
CA TYR A 468 8.70 5.78 6.89
C TYR A 468 9.06 4.32 7.21
N PHE A 469 8.62 3.81 8.36
CA PHE A 469 8.90 2.43 8.75
C PHE A 469 8.16 1.41 7.89
N TRP A 470 6.90 1.66 7.52
CA TRP A 470 6.16 0.80 6.57
C TRP A 470 6.90 0.70 5.24
N ARG A 471 7.42 1.81 4.71
CA ARG A 471 8.24 1.79 3.49
C ARG A 471 9.56 1.05 3.70
N ARG A 472 10.24 1.29 4.83
CA ARG A 472 11.53 0.67 5.17
C ARG A 472 11.44 -0.85 5.32
N PHE A 473 10.33 -1.36 5.85
CA PHE A 473 10.04 -2.78 6.02
C PHE A 473 9.16 -3.36 4.90
N ARG A 474 8.83 -2.57 3.87
CA ARG A 474 8.03 -2.98 2.69
C ARG A 474 6.62 -3.48 3.01
N VAL A 475 6.01 -2.92 4.05
CA VAL A 475 4.58 -3.06 4.29
C VAL A 475 3.84 -2.32 3.18
N ASN A 476 2.96 -3.03 2.48
CA ASN A 476 2.17 -2.48 1.38
C ASN A 476 0.96 -1.66 1.89
N TYR A 477 1.23 -0.58 2.62
CA TYR A 477 0.21 0.27 3.24
C TYR A 477 -0.74 0.90 2.21
N SER A 478 -0.26 1.18 1.00
CA SER A 478 -1.08 1.73 -0.08
C SER A 478 -2.15 0.75 -0.56
N PHE A 479 -1.80 -0.54 -0.60
CA PHE A 479 -2.78 -1.61 -0.84
C PHE A 479 -3.76 -1.76 0.32
N ILE A 480 -3.27 -1.79 1.57
CA ILE A 480 -4.09 -1.98 2.77
C ILE A 480 -5.13 -0.87 2.94
N PHE A 481 -4.73 0.39 2.75
CA PHE A 481 -5.66 1.54 2.80
C PHE A 481 -6.45 1.75 1.50
N GLY A 482 -6.14 1.02 0.43
CA GLY A 482 -6.83 1.15 -0.85
C GLY A 482 -6.62 2.48 -1.56
N PHE A 483 -5.44 3.11 -1.39
CA PHE A 483 -5.10 4.36 -2.07
C PHE A 483 -5.03 4.16 -3.59
N LYS A 484 -5.46 5.17 -4.36
CA LYS A 484 -5.21 5.20 -5.80
C LYS A 484 -3.71 5.34 -6.03
N GLN A 485 -3.15 4.51 -6.91
CA GLN A 485 -1.70 4.48 -7.16
C GLN A 485 -1.17 5.87 -7.54
N GLY A 486 -0.14 6.34 -6.84
CA GLY A 486 0.50 7.64 -7.09
C GLY A 486 -0.19 8.83 -6.43
N THR A 487 -1.30 8.61 -5.72
CA THR A 487 -1.97 9.64 -4.90
C THR A 487 -1.59 9.56 -3.42
N GLU A 488 -0.82 8.53 -3.01
CA GLU A 488 -0.37 8.41 -1.64
C GLU A 488 0.55 9.57 -1.21
N LEU A 489 0.34 10.04 0.02
CA LEU A 489 1.25 11.01 0.63
C LEU A 489 2.49 10.27 1.14
N GLY A 490 3.68 10.70 0.74
CA GLY A 490 4.92 10.19 1.31
C GLY A 490 5.19 10.78 2.69
N TYR A 491 6.09 10.13 3.44
CA TYR A 491 6.46 10.60 4.78
C TYR A 491 7.05 12.02 4.77
N ARG A 492 7.81 12.39 3.73
CA ARG A 492 8.41 13.73 3.59
C ARG A 492 7.34 14.80 3.39
N GLU A 493 6.31 14.51 2.58
CA GLU A 493 5.18 15.42 2.40
C GLU A 493 4.38 15.60 3.69
N VAL A 494 4.16 14.54 4.49
CA VAL A 494 3.51 14.64 5.80
C VAL A 494 4.35 15.50 6.75
N LEU A 495 5.66 15.25 6.83
CA LEU A 495 6.59 16.02 7.67
C LEU A 495 6.65 17.49 7.29
N LEU A 496 6.66 17.81 5.99
CA LEU A 496 6.64 19.20 5.51
C LEU A 496 5.41 19.94 6.04
N LEU A 497 4.22 19.34 5.93
CA LEU A 497 2.98 19.94 6.43
C LEU A 497 2.98 20.04 7.96
N SER A 498 3.50 19.01 8.64
CA SER A 498 3.61 18.97 10.09
C SER A 498 4.51 20.09 10.62
N PHE A 499 5.74 20.21 10.10
CA PHE A 499 6.66 21.27 10.52
C PHE A 499 6.19 22.65 10.07
N GLY A 500 5.54 22.77 8.90
CA GLY A 500 4.90 24.03 8.50
C GLY A 500 3.86 24.51 9.51
N LEU A 501 2.98 23.61 9.98
CA LEU A 501 2.01 23.91 11.03
C LEU A 501 2.68 24.24 12.36
N ALA A 502 3.74 23.52 12.73
CA ALA A 502 4.50 23.79 13.96
C ALA A 502 5.16 25.16 13.96
N VAL A 503 5.76 25.57 12.84
CA VAL A 503 6.34 26.91 12.68
C VAL A 503 5.26 27.98 12.85
N LEU A 504 4.11 27.83 12.19
CA LEU A 504 3.00 28.80 12.32
C LEU A 504 2.46 28.86 13.76
N ALA A 505 2.27 27.70 14.41
CA ALA A 505 1.78 27.62 15.77
C ALA A 505 2.78 28.23 16.77
N LEU A 506 4.07 27.91 16.66
CA LEU A 506 5.10 28.45 17.54
C LEU A 506 5.31 29.95 17.30
N ALA A 507 5.33 30.40 16.05
CA ALA A 507 5.39 31.82 15.73
C ALA A 507 4.19 32.56 16.36
N SER A 508 2.98 32.00 16.26
CA SER A 508 1.78 32.56 16.91
C SER A 508 1.92 32.65 18.43
N VAL A 509 2.43 31.60 19.09
CA VAL A 509 2.68 31.63 20.55
C VAL A 509 3.70 32.69 20.90
N LEU A 510 4.82 32.73 20.18
CA LEU A 510 5.90 33.69 20.43
C LEU A 510 5.42 35.12 20.22
N SER A 511 4.67 35.40 19.15
CA SER A 511 4.07 36.72 18.91
C SER A 511 3.05 37.09 19.98
N ASN A 512 2.18 36.16 20.41
CA ASN A 512 1.22 36.43 21.47
C ASN A 512 1.92 36.77 22.79
N LEU A 513 2.99 36.03 23.13
CA LEU A 513 3.81 36.31 24.29
C LEU A 513 4.54 37.66 24.12
N ASP A 514 5.29 37.87 23.05
CA ASP A 514 6.09 39.08 22.82
C ASP A 514 5.24 40.36 22.86
N MET A 515 4.07 40.36 22.21
CA MET A 515 3.15 41.51 22.20
C MET A 515 2.50 41.80 23.56
N GLU A 516 2.49 40.84 24.49
CA GLU A 516 2.10 41.06 25.89
C GLU A 516 3.20 41.79 26.67
N MET A 517 4.47 41.65 26.27
CA MET A 517 5.60 42.33 26.91
C MET A 517 5.80 43.75 26.42
N ASP A 518 5.58 44.05 25.14
CA ASP A 518 5.82 45.39 24.60
C ASP A 518 4.73 46.39 25.06
N PRO A 519 5.11 47.45 25.81
CA PRO A 519 4.17 48.49 26.25
C PRO A 519 3.42 49.16 25.10
N LYS A 520 4.01 49.21 23.89
CA LYS A 520 3.41 49.84 22.71
C LYS A 520 2.32 48.99 22.07
N THR A 521 2.32 47.68 22.27
CA THR A 521 1.36 46.76 21.65
C THR A 521 0.24 46.32 22.60
N LYS A 522 0.24 46.80 23.85
CA LYS A 522 -0.81 46.50 24.85
C LYS A 522 -2.22 46.84 24.38
N ASP A 523 -2.38 47.90 23.58
CA ASP A 523 -3.68 48.32 23.05
C ASP A 523 -4.28 47.32 22.05
N TYR A 524 -3.47 46.41 21.47
CA TYR A 524 -3.91 45.39 20.52
C TYR A 524 -4.24 44.04 21.18
N LYS A 525 -4.46 43.99 22.50
CA LYS A 525 -4.73 42.76 23.26
C LYS A 525 -5.83 41.88 22.64
N ALA A 526 -6.92 42.47 22.16
CA ALA A 526 -7.99 41.67 21.54
C ALA A 526 -7.56 40.97 20.25
N LEU A 527 -6.66 41.56 19.45
CA LEU A 527 -6.16 40.96 18.22
C LEU A 527 -5.15 39.84 18.50
N THR A 528 -4.34 39.97 19.54
CA THR A 528 -3.35 38.93 19.90
C THR A 528 -4.02 37.66 20.42
N GLU A 529 -5.15 37.79 21.12
CA GLU A 529 -5.99 36.68 21.58
C GLU A 529 -6.68 35.93 20.44
N LEU A 530 -6.83 36.55 19.27
CA LEU A 530 -7.45 35.95 18.07
C LEU A 530 -6.47 35.14 17.22
N LEU A 531 -5.16 35.21 17.49
CA LEU A 531 -4.15 34.46 16.72
C LEU A 531 -4.40 32.94 16.66
N PRO A 532 -4.71 32.23 17.76
CA PRO A 532 -5.06 30.81 17.71
C PRO A 532 -6.28 30.55 16.82
N LEU A 533 -7.30 31.42 16.88
CA LEU A 533 -8.51 31.31 16.07
C LEU A 533 -8.20 31.43 14.58
N PHE A 534 -7.40 32.43 14.18
CA PHE A 534 -6.97 32.60 12.79
C PHE A 534 -6.25 31.35 12.28
N LEU A 535 -5.39 30.74 13.10
CA LEU A 535 -4.66 29.54 12.72
C LEU A 535 -5.60 28.32 12.59
N VAL A 536 -6.57 28.13 13.49
CA VAL A 536 -7.59 27.06 13.35
C VAL A 536 -8.42 27.27 12.08
N LEU A 537 -8.89 28.49 11.84
CA LEU A 537 -9.67 28.82 10.63
C LEU A 537 -8.87 28.56 9.36
N LEU A 538 -7.59 28.93 9.33
CA LEU A 538 -6.69 28.64 8.21
C LEU A 538 -6.58 27.12 7.95
N VAL A 539 -6.40 26.32 9.00
CA VAL A 539 -6.32 24.85 8.87
C VAL A 539 -7.64 24.27 8.34
N VAL A 540 -8.78 24.72 8.85
CA VAL A 540 -10.12 24.28 8.39
C VAL A 540 -10.37 24.68 6.94
N LEU A 541 -10.04 25.92 6.55
CA LEU A 541 -10.17 26.40 5.18
C LEU A 541 -9.29 25.58 4.22
N ILE A 542 -8.04 25.29 4.59
CA ILE A 542 -7.15 24.42 3.82
C ILE A 542 -7.73 23.01 3.72
N LEU A 543 -8.28 22.46 4.80
CA LEU A 543 -8.84 21.11 4.81
C LEU A 543 -10.04 21.00 3.86
N LEU A 544 -10.98 21.94 3.91
CA LEU A 544 -12.22 21.94 3.12
C LEU A 544 -12.07 22.50 1.70
N CYS A 545 -10.92 23.09 1.37
CA CYS A 545 -10.69 23.75 0.09
C CYS A 545 -10.91 22.80 -1.12
N PRO A 546 -11.85 23.09 -2.04
CA PRO A 546 -12.13 22.20 -3.18
C PRO A 546 -11.05 22.27 -4.28
N PHE A 547 -10.21 23.30 -4.26
CA PHE A 547 -9.18 23.54 -5.27
C PHE A 547 -7.98 22.58 -5.10
N ASN A 548 -7.16 22.46 -6.15
CA ASN A 548 -5.95 21.63 -6.17
C ASN A 548 -4.78 22.24 -5.35
N LEU A 549 -5.09 22.88 -4.22
CA LEU A 549 -4.14 23.38 -3.23
C LEU A 549 -3.83 22.27 -2.22
N ILE A 550 -2.56 22.10 -1.83
CA ILE A 550 -2.13 21.19 -0.74
C ILE A 550 -2.80 19.80 -0.81
N TYR A 551 -2.36 18.94 -1.73
CA TYR A 551 -2.72 17.51 -1.78
C TYR A 551 -4.23 17.19 -1.70
N ARG A 552 -5.05 17.80 -2.58
CA ARG A 552 -6.51 17.63 -2.64
C ARG A 552 -7.01 16.18 -2.50
N SER A 553 -6.38 15.23 -3.21
CA SER A 553 -6.82 13.82 -3.18
C SER A 553 -6.78 13.23 -1.76
N SER A 554 -5.72 13.55 -1.00
CA SER A 554 -5.55 13.06 0.36
C SER A 554 -6.50 13.75 1.34
N ARG A 555 -6.74 15.06 1.16
CA ARG A 555 -7.73 15.81 1.97
C ARG A 555 -9.14 15.27 1.76
N TYR A 556 -9.54 15.05 0.51
CA TYR A 556 -10.85 14.48 0.20
C TYR A 556 -11.01 13.07 0.76
N PHE A 557 -9.98 12.23 0.64
CA PHE A 557 -9.98 10.90 1.26
C PHE A 557 -10.19 10.97 2.77
N PHE A 558 -9.45 11.84 3.48
CA PHE A 558 -9.62 12.03 4.92
C PHE A 558 -11.03 12.51 5.28
N LEU A 559 -11.58 13.48 4.53
CA LEU A 559 -12.92 14.00 4.77
C LEU A 559 -14.01 12.95 4.54
N VAL A 560 -13.88 12.10 3.53
CA VAL A 560 -14.81 10.99 3.27
C VAL A 560 -14.78 9.99 4.42
N CYS A 561 -13.59 9.55 4.86
CA CYS A 561 -13.47 8.64 6.00
C CYS A 561 -14.02 9.26 7.29
N LEU A 562 -13.76 10.56 7.53
CA LEU A 562 -14.28 11.28 8.68
C LEU A 562 -15.82 11.35 8.65
N PHE A 563 -16.38 11.63 7.48
CA PHE A 563 -17.83 11.65 7.28
C PHE A 563 -18.46 10.27 7.48
N HIS A 564 -17.84 9.18 7.00
CA HIS A 564 -18.30 7.82 7.28
C HIS A 564 -18.27 7.47 8.78
N CYS A 565 -17.29 7.99 9.54
CA CYS A 565 -17.26 7.83 10.99
C CYS A 565 -18.44 8.57 11.65
N ILE A 566 -18.65 9.83 11.30
CA ILE A 566 -19.76 10.65 11.84
C ILE A 566 -21.12 10.02 11.51
N CYS A 567 -21.28 9.50 10.30
CA CYS A 567 -22.52 8.90 9.81
C CYS A 567 -22.61 7.38 10.05
N ALA A 568 -21.77 6.79 10.90
CA ALA A 568 -21.94 5.38 11.27
C ALA A 568 -23.33 5.18 11.92
N PRO A 569 -24.09 4.11 11.61
CA PRO A 569 -23.74 2.92 10.83
C PRO A 569 -24.19 2.95 9.35
N LEU A 570 -24.42 4.13 8.77
CA LEU A 570 -25.12 4.28 7.48
C LEU A 570 -24.31 3.85 6.24
N TYR A 571 -22.99 3.71 6.37
CA TYR A 571 -22.07 3.37 5.27
C TYR A 571 -21.32 2.07 5.58
N LYS A 572 -20.91 1.35 4.51
CA LYS A 572 -20.01 0.21 4.62
C LYS A 572 -18.75 0.60 5.38
N VAL A 573 -18.38 -0.19 6.37
CA VAL A 573 -17.18 0.09 7.16
C VAL A 573 -15.97 -0.54 6.47
N THR A 574 -15.14 0.29 5.84
CA THR A 574 -13.87 -0.16 5.27
C THR A 574 -12.73 -0.07 6.28
N LEU A 575 -11.57 -0.68 5.96
CA LEU A 575 -10.38 -0.61 6.81
C LEU A 575 -9.93 0.82 7.12
N PRO A 576 -9.83 1.74 6.15
CA PRO A 576 -9.58 3.15 6.44
C PRO A 576 -10.56 3.79 7.42
N ASP A 577 -11.86 3.47 7.32
CA ASP A 577 -12.90 4.10 8.15
C ASP A 577 -12.73 3.70 9.62
N PHE A 578 -12.60 2.40 9.91
CA PHE A 578 -12.43 1.97 11.29
C PHE A 578 -11.03 2.31 11.83
N PHE A 579 -10.00 2.33 10.97
CA PHE A 579 -8.66 2.74 11.36
C PHE A 579 -8.65 4.21 11.79
N LEU A 580 -9.32 5.09 11.04
CA LEU A 580 -9.49 6.50 11.40
C LEU A 580 -10.30 6.66 12.69
N ALA A 581 -11.40 5.93 12.84
CA ALA A 581 -12.19 5.95 14.06
C ALA A 581 -11.36 5.57 15.30
N ASP A 582 -10.49 4.56 15.18
CA ASP A 582 -9.55 4.22 16.25
C ASP A 582 -8.55 5.36 16.56
N GLN A 583 -8.09 6.12 15.55
CA GLN A 583 -7.30 7.33 15.80
C GLN A 583 -8.11 8.39 16.58
N LEU A 584 -9.38 8.60 16.23
CA LEU A 584 -10.25 9.57 16.89
C LEU A 584 -10.47 9.24 18.37
N THR A 585 -10.51 7.96 18.76
CA THR A 585 -10.60 7.55 20.18
C THR A 585 -9.43 8.03 21.03
N SER A 586 -8.26 8.23 20.41
CA SER A 586 -7.05 8.75 21.05
C SER A 586 -6.93 10.28 20.94
N GLN A 587 -7.88 10.94 20.28
CA GLN A 587 -7.91 12.39 20.03
C GLN A 587 -9.03 13.11 20.80
N VAL A 588 -9.65 12.47 21.80
CA VAL A 588 -10.71 13.05 22.63
C VAL A 588 -10.31 14.43 23.19
N GLN A 589 -9.06 14.58 23.62
CA GLN A 589 -8.59 15.86 24.15
C GLN A 589 -8.47 16.95 23.08
N ALA A 590 -8.08 16.62 21.85
CA ALA A 590 -8.08 17.57 20.74
C ALA A 590 -9.50 18.02 20.37
N ILE A 591 -10.48 17.11 20.41
CA ILE A 591 -11.89 17.45 20.17
C ILE A 591 -12.43 18.36 21.31
N ARG A 592 -12.05 18.09 22.56
CA ARG A 592 -12.36 18.99 23.69
C ARG A 592 -11.70 20.37 23.54
N SER A 593 -10.47 20.46 23.03
CA SER A 593 -9.86 21.75 22.69
C SER A 593 -10.69 22.50 21.64
N LEU A 594 -11.17 21.83 20.58
CA LEU A 594 -12.05 22.45 19.58
C LEU A 594 -13.38 22.94 20.17
N GLN A 595 -13.97 22.19 21.10
CA GLN A 595 -15.13 22.66 21.85
C GLN A 595 -14.79 23.91 22.67
N PHE A 596 -13.60 23.96 23.29
CA PHE A 596 -13.15 25.13 24.03
C PHE A 596 -12.91 26.35 23.12
N TYR A 597 -12.49 26.18 21.86
CA TYR A 597 -12.48 27.28 20.88
C TYR A 597 -13.88 27.89 20.70
N VAL A 598 -14.91 27.05 20.55
CA VAL A 598 -16.30 27.52 20.41
C VAL A 598 -16.75 28.28 21.66
N CYS A 599 -16.41 27.78 22.85
CA CYS A 599 -16.70 28.39 24.14
C CYS A 599 -16.02 29.77 24.28
N TYR A 600 -14.69 29.81 24.14
CA TYR A 600 -13.86 30.98 24.44
C TYR A 600 -14.08 32.14 23.46
N TYR A 601 -14.21 31.83 22.17
CA TYR A 601 -14.43 32.86 21.15
C TYR A 601 -15.91 33.19 20.94
N GLY A 602 -16.79 32.19 21.03
CA GLY A 602 -18.23 32.37 20.84
C GLY A 602 -18.88 33.21 21.96
N TRP A 603 -18.43 33.03 23.20
CA TRP A 603 -18.96 33.77 24.36
C TRP A 603 -18.28 35.14 24.60
N GLY A 604 -17.26 35.49 23.80
CA GLY A 604 -16.53 36.75 23.96
C GLY A 604 -15.50 36.79 25.10
N ASP A 605 -15.27 35.64 25.76
CA ASP A 605 -14.34 35.44 26.87
C ASP A 605 -12.89 35.87 26.53
N TYR A 606 -12.53 35.83 25.24
CA TYR A 606 -11.24 36.29 24.72
C TYR A 606 -10.93 37.77 24.97
N LYS A 607 -11.95 38.64 25.10
CA LYS A 607 -11.73 40.08 25.28
C LYS A 607 -11.09 40.41 26.63
N LEU A 608 -11.42 39.64 27.65
CA LEU A 608 -10.95 39.84 29.04
C LEU A 608 -10.02 38.71 29.51
N ARG A 609 -9.69 37.76 28.62
CA ARG A 609 -8.98 36.51 28.93
C ARG A 609 -9.62 35.75 30.10
N GLN A 610 -10.95 35.66 30.11
CA GLN A 610 -11.70 34.92 31.11
C GLN A 610 -12.18 33.60 30.53
N ASN A 611 -12.74 32.71 31.36
CA ASN A 611 -13.33 31.45 30.91
C ASN A 611 -14.67 31.19 31.59
N THR A 612 -15.49 32.25 31.67
CA THR A 612 -16.83 32.19 32.26
C THR A 612 -17.70 31.14 31.59
N CYS A 613 -17.45 30.83 30.32
CA CYS A 613 -18.17 29.79 29.60
C CYS A 613 -17.98 28.39 30.21
N LYS A 614 -16.90 28.12 30.96
CA LYS A 614 -16.66 26.84 31.67
C LYS A 614 -17.56 26.64 32.89
N SER A 615 -18.06 27.72 33.50
CA SER A 615 -18.96 27.61 34.66
C SER A 615 -20.40 27.30 34.26
N GLN A 616 -20.74 27.35 32.96
CA GLN A 616 -22.06 27.00 32.48
C GLN A 616 -22.27 25.49 32.41
N ASP A 617 -23.43 25.04 32.89
CA ASP A 617 -23.85 23.64 32.84
C ASP A 617 -23.89 23.08 31.41
N VAL A 618 -24.22 23.94 30.44
CA VAL A 618 -24.25 23.60 29.01
C VAL A 618 -22.86 23.16 28.55
N PHE A 619 -21.80 23.92 28.85
CA PHE A 619 -20.44 23.57 28.46
C PHE A 619 -19.97 22.28 29.12
N ASN A 620 -20.27 22.11 30.42
CA ASN A 620 -19.92 20.89 31.15
C ASN A 620 -20.61 19.66 30.52
N THR A 621 -21.90 19.76 30.23
CA THR A 621 -22.67 18.70 29.55
C THR A 621 -22.08 18.35 28.18
N PHE A 622 -21.80 19.35 27.34
CA PHE A 622 -21.18 19.12 26.03
C PHE A 622 -19.77 18.51 26.13
N THR A 623 -18.97 18.88 27.15
CA THR A 623 -17.63 18.32 27.38
C THR A 623 -17.64 16.82 27.60
N PHE A 624 -18.72 16.32 28.20
CA PHE A 624 -18.96 14.90 28.34
C PHE A 624 -19.43 14.28 27.03
N ILE A 625 -20.45 14.83 26.38
CA ILE A 625 -21.00 14.33 25.10
C ILE A 625 -19.88 14.15 24.07
N VAL A 626 -19.02 15.16 23.92
CA VAL A 626 -17.90 15.17 22.97
C VAL A 626 -16.93 14.01 23.21
N ALA A 627 -16.75 13.58 24.46
CA ALA A 627 -15.89 12.45 24.79
C ALA A 627 -16.50 11.09 24.41
N PHE A 628 -17.83 10.97 24.30
CA PHE A 628 -18.50 9.74 23.88
C PHE A 628 -18.45 9.53 22.37
N ILE A 629 -18.49 10.61 21.59
CA ILE A 629 -18.66 10.54 20.12
C ILE A 629 -17.67 9.57 19.46
N PRO A 630 -16.34 9.60 19.72
CA PRO A 630 -15.42 8.69 19.05
C PRO A 630 -15.67 7.21 19.38
N TYR A 631 -15.96 6.89 20.64
CA TYR A 631 -16.21 5.51 21.08
C TYR A 631 -17.57 5.01 20.57
N TRP A 632 -18.59 5.88 20.55
CA TRP A 632 -19.91 5.58 20.04
C TRP A 632 -19.88 5.29 18.53
N SER A 633 -19.21 6.14 17.76
CA SER A 633 -18.94 5.91 16.33
C SER A 633 -18.33 4.53 16.10
N ARG A 634 -17.33 4.15 16.90
CA ARG A 634 -16.64 2.87 16.71
C ARG A 634 -17.49 1.66 17.11
N LEU A 635 -18.30 1.78 18.17
CA LEU A 635 -19.29 0.77 18.55
C LEU A 635 -20.31 0.53 17.43
N LEU A 636 -20.86 1.58 16.84
CA LEU A 636 -21.81 1.49 15.72
C LEU A 636 -21.18 0.84 14.48
N GLN A 637 -19.91 1.16 14.19
CA GLN A 637 -19.17 0.48 13.12
C GLN A 637 -18.96 -1.01 13.39
N CYS A 638 -18.66 -1.41 14.64
CA CYS A 638 -18.55 -2.83 15.01
C CYS A 638 -19.89 -3.56 14.85
N LEU A 639 -20.98 -2.95 15.32
CA LEU A 639 -22.32 -3.53 15.20
C LEU A 639 -22.74 -3.69 13.72
N ARG A 640 -22.43 -2.70 12.88
CA ARG A 640 -22.68 -2.79 11.43
C ARG A 640 -21.96 -3.98 10.81
N ARG A 641 -20.67 -4.14 11.10
CA ARG A 641 -19.88 -5.27 10.58
C ARG A 641 -20.34 -6.61 11.12
N LEU A 642 -20.80 -6.68 12.38
CA LEU A 642 -21.40 -7.90 12.95
C LEU A 642 -22.64 -8.33 12.16
N VAL A 643 -23.50 -7.38 11.79
CA VAL A 643 -24.73 -7.66 11.01
C VAL A 643 -24.40 -8.02 9.55
N GLU A 644 -23.48 -7.30 8.90
CA GLU A 644 -23.14 -7.52 7.49
C GLU A 644 -22.25 -8.75 7.26
N GLU A 645 -21.17 -8.89 8.02
CA GLU A 645 -20.16 -9.95 7.83
C GLU A 645 -20.53 -11.23 8.56
N LYS A 646 -21.53 -11.19 9.47
CA LYS A 646 -21.94 -12.29 10.37
C LYS A 646 -20.77 -12.87 11.18
N ASP A 647 -19.72 -12.08 11.40
CA ASP A 647 -18.52 -12.47 12.14
C ASP A 647 -18.64 -12.06 13.62
N PRO A 648 -18.76 -13.01 14.57
CA PRO A 648 -18.90 -12.72 16.00
C PRO A 648 -17.69 -11.96 16.58
N MET A 649 -16.51 -12.06 15.95
CA MET A 649 -15.32 -11.32 16.36
C MET A 649 -15.53 -9.80 16.34
N GLN A 650 -16.38 -9.30 15.43
CA GLN A 650 -16.73 -7.88 15.36
C GLN A 650 -17.59 -7.45 16.56
N GLY A 651 -18.44 -8.35 17.07
CA GLY A 651 -19.25 -8.12 18.27
C GLY A 651 -18.38 -7.98 19.53
N TYR A 652 -17.39 -8.87 19.69
CA TYR A 652 -16.41 -8.76 20.78
C TYR A 652 -15.61 -7.45 20.71
N ASN A 653 -15.24 -7.01 19.50
CA ASN A 653 -14.60 -5.69 19.35
C ASN A 653 -15.53 -4.56 19.79
N GLY A 654 -16.84 -4.66 19.50
CA GLY A 654 -17.86 -3.72 19.97
C GLY A 654 -17.90 -3.61 21.49
N LEU A 655 -17.83 -4.74 22.21
CA LEU A 655 -17.85 -4.78 23.68
C LEU A 655 -16.70 -3.96 24.30
N LYS A 656 -15.52 -3.93 23.68
CA LYS A 656 -14.39 -3.06 24.10
C LYS A 656 -14.81 -1.60 24.23
N TYR A 657 -15.46 -1.08 23.19
CA TYR A 657 -15.88 0.32 23.14
C TYR A 657 -17.09 0.56 24.03
N PHE A 658 -18.00 -0.42 24.15
CA PHE A 658 -19.11 -0.35 25.10
C PHE A 658 -18.63 -0.21 26.54
N PHE A 659 -17.68 -1.04 27.01
CA PHE A 659 -17.13 -0.89 28.36
C PHE A 659 -16.42 0.45 28.58
N THR A 660 -15.76 0.98 27.55
CA THR A 660 -15.14 2.30 27.61
C THR A 660 -16.19 3.41 27.73
N ILE A 661 -17.30 3.31 26.98
CA ILE A 661 -18.45 4.22 27.08
C ILE A 661 -19.04 4.17 28.49
N VAL A 662 -19.29 2.99 29.03
CA VAL A 662 -19.83 2.83 30.39
C VAL A 662 -18.89 3.43 31.44
N ALA A 663 -17.58 3.18 31.34
CA ALA A 663 -16.58 3.75 32.24
C ALA A 663 -16.56 5.29 32.21
N VAL A 664 -16.62 5.89 31.01
CA VAL A 664 -16.68 7.35 30.83
C VAL A 664 -18.03 7.91 31.32
N GLY A 665 -19.13 7.20 31.08
CA GLY A 665 -20.49 7.51 31.56
C GLY A 665 -20.58 7.58 33.07
N MET A 666 -20.06 6.57 33.75
CA MET A 666 -20.05 6.51 35.21
C MET A 666 -19.17 7.60 35.83
N ARG A 667 -18.03 7.94 35.19
CA ARG A 667 -17.24 9.11 35.60
C ARG A 667 -18.03 10.42 35.47
N THR A 668 -18.81 10.58 34.41
CA THR A 668 -19.66 11.76 34.22
C THR A 668 -20.72 11.85 35.32
N ALA A 669 -21.38 10.74 35.64
CA ALA A 669 -22.36 10.69 36.73
C ALA A 669 -21.75 11.09 38.08
N TYR A 670 -20.51 10.69 38.37
CA TYR A 670 -19.77 11.10 39.57
C TYR A 670 -19.48 12.61 39.64
N ASN A 671 -19.18 13.26 38.51
CA ASN A 671 -18.84 14.68 38.47
C ASN A 671 -20.05 15.61 38.55
N LEU A 672 -21.26 15.10 38.31
CA LEU A 672 -22.51 15.85 38.51
C LEU A 672 -22.75 16.05 40.00
N GLU A 673 -22.94 17.31 40.39
CA GLU A 673 -22.97 17.78 41.77
C GLU A 673 -24.05 17.08 42.64
N SER A 674 -25.10 16.55 42.01
CA SER A 674 -26.19 15.82 42.66
C SER A 674 -25.82 14.41 43.16
N LEU A 675 -24.68 13.83 42.77
CA LEU A 675 -24.27 12.45 43.11
C LEU A 675 -22.86 12.36 43.75
N LYS A 676 -22.21 13.50 44.01
CA LYS A 676 -20.82 13.60 44.50
C LYS A 676 -20.51 12.81 45.78
N ASN A 677 -21.51 12.53 46.61
CA ASN A 677 -21.33 11.90 47.93
C ASN A 677 -21.49 10.38 47.95
N GLU A 678 -21.82 9.73 46.83
CA GLU A 678 -21.93 8.28 46.78
C GLU A 678 -20.61 7.62 46.35
N VAL A 679 -19.88 7.09 47.34
CA VAL A 679 -18.63 6.31 47.16
C VAL A 679 -18.79 5.19 46.12
N ASN A 680 -20.01 4.65 45.98
CA ASN A 680 -20.36 3.58 45.06
C ASN A 680 -20.06 3.91 43.58
N TRP A 681 -20.36 5.13 43.11
CA TRP A 681 -20.13 5.50 41.70
C TRP A 681 -18.65 5.64 41.36
N LYS A 682 -17.84 6.12 42.29
CA LYS A 682 -16.38 6.22 42.11
C LYS A 682 -15.73 4.85 42.03
N ILE A 683 -16.14 3.92 42.91
CA ILE A 683 -15.65 2.53 42.88
C ILE A 683 -16.08 1.86 41.57
N LEU A 684 -17.35 2.01 41.19
CA LEU A 684 -17.89 1.41 39.96
C LEU A 684 -17.19 1.94 38.70
N ALA A 685 -17.01 3.27 38.60
CA ALA A 685 -16.25 3.88 37.51
C ALA A 685 -14.80 3.35 37.47
N GLY A 686 -14.16 3.17 38.62
CA GLY A 686 -12.82 2.57 38.71
C GLY A 686 -12.78 1.13 38.19
N VAL A 687 -13.72 0.29 38.61
CA VAL A 687 -13.83 -1.11 38.17
C VAL A 687 -14.02 -1.18 36.65
N PHE A 688 -15.01 -0.47 36.10
CA PHE A 688 -15.26 -0.46 34.65
C PHE A 688 -14.08 0.08 33.85
N SER A 689 -13.36 1.08 34.38
CA SER A 689 -12.16 1.62 33.73
C SER A 689 -11.03 0.59 33.69
N ILE A 690 -10.79 -0.14 34.78
CA ILE A 690 -9.80 -1.22 34.84
C ILE A 690 -10.16 -2.35 33.88
N VAL A 691 -11.44 -2.77 33.85
CA VAL A 691 -11.92 -3.79 32.92
C VAL A 691 -11.73 -3.33 31.47
N ALA A 692 -12.10 -2.09 31.14
CA ALA A 692 -11.90 -1.52 29.81
C ALA A 692 -10.41 -1.43 29.42
N ALA A 693 -9.53 -1.10 30.38
CA ALA A 693 -8.09 -1.06 30.15
C ALA A 693 -7.49 -2.46 29.91
N ILE A 694 -7.89 -3.46 30.69
CA ILE A 694 -7.45 -4.86 30.51
C ILE A 694 -7.95 -5.41 29.18
N TYR A 695 -9.24 -5.25 28.89
CA TYR A 695 -9.85 -5.73 27.63
C TYR A 695 -9.21 -5.04 26.42
N GLY A 696 -9.00 -3.72 26.49
CA GLY A 696 -8.30 -2.96 25.47
C GLY A 696 -6.85 -3.40 25.26
N THR A 697 -6.13 -3.70 26.35
CA THR A 697 -4.75 -4.20 26.28
C THR A 697 -4.70 -5.59 25.64
N TYR A 698 -5.61 -6.49 26.03
CA TYR A 698 -5.74 -7.79 25.39
C TYR A 698 -5.99 -7.66 23.89
N TRP A 699 -6.93 -6.78 23.51
CA TRP A 699 -7.27 -6.55 22.12
C TRP A 699 -6.08 -6.04 21.30
N ASP A 700 -5.38 -5.01 21.82
CA ASP A 700 -4.23 -4.41 21.15
C ASP A 700 -3.11 -5.45 20.93
N LEU A 701 -2.77 -6.26 21.95
CA LEU A 701 -1.66 -7.22 21.87
C LEU A 701 -2.00 -8.51 21.11
N VAL A 702 -3.17 -9.09 21.36
CA VAL A 702 -3.54 -10.42 20.86
C VAL A 702 -4.23 -10.34 19.51
N VAL A 703 -5.19 -9.43 19.34
CA VAL A 703 -6.02 -9.37 18.13
C VAL A 703 -5.39 -8.46 17.08
N ASP A 704 -5.15 -7.20 17.45
CA ASP A 704 -4.65 -6.20 16.52
C ASP A 704 -3.20 -6.47 16.10
N TRP A 705 -2.34 -6.78 17.07
CA TRP A 705 -0.96 -7.14 16.78
C TRP A 705 -0.82 -8.64 16.50
N GLY A 706 -1.70 -9.53 16.93
CA GLY A 706 -1.50 -10.97 16.67
C GLY A 706 -0.34 -11.58 17.48
N LEU A 707 0.05 -10.99 18.62
CA LEU A 707 1.11 -11.48 19.49
C LEU A 707 0.54 -12.43 20.58
N LEU A 708 1.36 -12.78 21.57
CA LEU A 708 1.06 -13.70 22.67
C LEU A 708 0.70 -15.13 22.22
N GLN A 709 1.20 -15.54 21.06
CA GLN A 709 1.07 -16.90 20.55
C GLN A 709 2.03 -17.84 21.32
N ARG A 710 1.47 -18.76 22.13
CA ARG A 710 2.29 -19.69 22.93
C ARG A 710 2.98 -20.77 22.11
N ASN A 711 2.37 -21.18 21.01
CA ASN A 711 2.78 -22.32 20.18
C ASN A 711 3.63 -21.92 18.95
N SER A 712 4.12 -20.68 18.90
CA SER A 712 4.96 -20.19 17.80
C SER A 712 6.44 -20.51 18.02
N LYS A 713 7.22 -20.53 16.93
CA LYS A 713 8.70 -20.67 16.96
C LYS A 713 9.36 -19.58 17.81
N ASN A 714 8.76 -18.40 17.84
CA ASN A 714 9.15 -17.29 18.69
C ASN A 714 8.18 -17.20 19.87
N ARG A 715 8.45 -17.88 20.99
CA ARG A 715 7.57 -17.90 22.17
C ARG A 715 6.98 -16.49 22.47
N TRP A 716 5.65 -16.39 22.41
CA TRP A 716 4.83 -15.19 22.66
C TRP A 716 4.80 -14.13 21.54
N LEU A 717 5.51 -14.37 20.44
CA LEU A 717 5.50 -13.53 19.23
C LEU A 717 4.98 -14.36 18.04
N ARG A 718 4.80 -13.72 16.89
CA ARG A 718 4.44 -14.42 15.64
C ARG A 718 5.65 -15.17 15.07
N ASP A 719 5.38 -16.18 14.24
CA ASP A 719 6.43 -16.90 13.51
C ASP A 719 7.18 -16.00 12.51
N LYS A 720 6.44 -15.10 11.86
CA LYS A 720 6.98 -14.11 10.93
C LYS A 720 6.95 -12.72 11.56
N LEU A 721 8.09 -12.06 11.55
CA LEU A 721 8.30 -10.71 12.07
C LEU A 721 8.98 -9.88 10.99
N LEU A 722 8.48 -8.68 10.68
CA LEU A 722 9.14 -7.79 9.72
C LEU A 722 10.32 -7.05 10.34
N ILE A 723 10.23 -6.74 11.64
CA ILE A 723 11.35 -6.16 12.39
C ILE A 723 12.27 -7.32 12.83
N PRO A 724 13.57 -7.29 12.48
CA PRO A 724 14.51 -8.36 12.83
C PRO A 724 14.70 -8.54 14.35
N TYR A 725 14.55 -7.46 15.11
CA TYR A 725 14.85 -7.42 16.54
C TYR A 725 13.62 -7.73 17.40
N LYS A 726 13.62 -8.90 18.07
CA LYS A 726 12.53 -9.34 18.96
C LYS A 726 12.32 -8.41 20.15
N SER A 727 13.38 -7.77 20.65
CA SER A 727 13.32 -6.83 21.77
C SER A 727 12.38 -5.65 21.51
N VAL A 728 12.26 -5.21 20.26
CA VAL A 728 11.35 -4.11 19.88
C VAL A 728 9.90 -4.49 20.12
N TYR A 729 9.50 -5.74 19.84
CA TYR A 729 8.14 -6.22 20.09
C TYR A 729 7.85 -6.28 21.58
N PHE A 730 8.73 -6.88 22.39
CA PHE A 730 8.54 -6.94 23.83
C PHE A 730 8.53 -5.55 24.49
N GLY A 731 9.41 -4.65 24.04
CA GLY A 731 9.42 -3.26 24.48
C GLY A 731 8.12 -2.53 24.14
N ALA A 732 7.60 -2.71 22.91
CA ALA A 732 6.31 -2.15 22.51
C ALA A 732 5.14 -2.72 23.31
N MET A 733 5.17 -4.03 23.66
CA MET A 733 4.16 -4.65 24.50
C MET A 733 4.13 -4.00 25.88
N VAL A 734 5.28 -3.92 26.56
CA VAL A 734 5.40 -3.30 27.90
C VAL A 734 4.96 -1.83 27.84
N LEU A 735 5.44 -1.08 26.84
CA LEU A 735 5.08 0.32 26.67
C LEU A 735 3.58 0.52 26.42
N ASN A 736 2.93 -0.36 25.63
CA ASN A 736 1.49 -0.28 25.41
C ASN A 736 0.71 -0.51 26.71
N VAL A 737 1.13 -1.47 27.54
CA VAL A 737 0.52 -1.68 28.87
C VAL A 737 0.67 -0.43 29.73
N LEU A 738 1.90 0.07 29.91
CA LEU A 738 2.17 1.25 30.74
C LEU A 738 1.35 2.48 30.30
N LEU A 739 1.33 2.77 29.00
CA LEU A 739 0.59 3.92 28.46
C LEU A 739 -0.93 3.73 28.56
N ARG A 740 -1.45 2.50 28.48
CA ARG A 740 -2.87 2.21 28.67
C ARG A 740 -3.31 2.43 30.11
N PHE A 741 -2.47 2.06 31.09
CA PHE A 741 -2.72 2.37 32.49
C PHE A 741 -2.53 3.87 32.79
N ALA A 742 -1.64 4.57 32.08
CA ALA A 742 -1.53 6.03 32.17
C ALA A 742 -2.83 6.74 31.73
N TRP A 743 -3.57 6.19 30.76
CA TRP A 743 -4.90 6.71 30.40
C TRP A 743 -5.90 6.65 31.57
N LEU A 744 -5.80 5.69 32.50
CA LEU A 744 -6.68 5.65 33.68
C LEU A 744 -6.51 6.89 34.56
N GLN A 745 -5.35 7.57 34.52
CA GLN A 745 -5.18 8.85 35.20
C GLN A 745 -6.22 9.88 34.75
N THR A 746 -6.56 9.91 33.45
CA THR A 746 -7.59 10.82 32.92
C THR A 746 -8.99 10.49 33.43
N VAL A 747 -9.21 9.23 33.84
CA VAL A 747 -10.50 8.72 34.31
C VAL A 747 -10.62 8.74 35.83
N LEU A 748 -9.51 8.70 36.57
CA LEU A 748 -9.46 8.66 38.03
C LEU A 748 -9.02 9.98 38.68
N ASN A 749 -8.52 10.94 37.89
CA ASN A 749 -8.15 12.30 38.31
C ASN A 749 -7.17 12.36 39.50
N PHE A 750 -6.06 11.62 39.42
CA PHE A 750 -5.00 11.73 40.42
C PHE A 750 -4.34 13.11 40.36
N ASN A 751 -4.46 13.88 41.44
CA ASN A 751 -3.78 15.18 41.57
C ASN A 751 -2.30 14.97 41.84
N VAL A 752 -1.44 15.53 40.99
CA VAL A 752 0.01 15.57 41.20
C VAL A 752 0.38 17.02 41.48
N SER A 753 0.87 17.29 42.68
CA SER A 753 1.11 18.64 43.21
C SER A 753 2.21 19.44 42.50
N PHE A 754 3.00 18.82 41.61
CA PHE A 754 4.15 19.46 40.95
C PHE A 754 3.84 20.15 39.61
N MET A 755 2.69 19.88 38.96
CA MET A 755 2.39 20.43 37.63
C MET A 755 0.98 21.02 37.53
N HIS A 756 0.84 22.11 36.77
CA HIS A 756 -0.46 22.68 36.43
C HIS A 756 -1.36 21.66 35.74
N GLY A 757 -2.66 21.68 36.05
CA GLY A 757 -3.62 20.68 35.58
C GLY A 757 -3.68 20.58 34.05
N GLN A 758 -3.62 21.71 33.33
CA GLN A 758 -3.66 21.70 31.86
C GLN A 758 -2.40 21.07 31.25
N THR A 759 -1.22 21.27 31.86
CA THR A 759 0.03 20.63 31.43
C THR A 759 -0.08 19.12 31.57
N MET A 760 -0.63 18.64 32.69
CA MET A 760 -0.87 17.21 32.90
C MET A 760 -1.80 16.61 31.85
N VAL A 761 -2.91 17.30 31.56
CA VAL A 761 -3.85 16.87 30.50
C VAL A 761 -3.14 16.80 29.15
N ALA A 762 -2.30 17.79 28.80
CA ALA A 762 -1.57 17.81 27.55
C ALA A 762 -0.51 16.70 27.46
N VAL A 763 0.20 16.41 28.55
CA VAL A 763 1.18 15.30 28.61
C VAL A 763 0.48 13.96 28.42
N VAL A 764 -0.60 13.70 29.15
CA VAL A 764 -1.32 12.41 29.03
C VAL A 764 -1.95 12.24 27.66
N ALA A 765 -2.51 13.32 27.07
CA ALA A 765 -2.99 13.30 25.70
C ALA A 765 -1.87 13.00 24.69
N SER A 766 -0.69 13.59 24.88
CA SER A 766 0.48 13.33 24.02
C SER A 766 0.95 11.88 24.11
N LEU A 767 0.96 11.31 25.32
CA LEU A 767 1.28 9.90 25.56
C LEU A 767 0.29 8.95 24.87
N GLU A 768 -1.00 9.27 24.90
CA GLU A 768 -2.03 8.49 24.20
C GLU A 768 -1.88 8.57 22.67
N ILE A 769 -1.51 9.73 22.12
CA ILE A 769 -1.19 9.88 20.69
C ILE A 769 0.02 9.03 20.30
N ILE A 770 1.09 9.04 21.11
CA ILE A 770 2.29 8.21 20.89
C ILE A 770 1.92 6.72 20.93
N ARG A 771 1.17 6.30 21.95
CA ARG A 771 0.69 4.91 22.09
C ARG A 771 -0.07 4.46 20.84
N ARG A 772 -0.99 5.29 20.35
CA ARG A 772 -1.77 5.00 19.13
C ARG A 772 -0.89 4.99 17.88
N GLY A 773 0.13 5.84 17.82
CA GLY A 773 1.13 5.82 16.77
C GLY A 773 1.89 4.50 16.72
N ILE A 774 2.31 3.97 17.86
CA ILE A 774 2.95 2.64 17.98
C ILE A 774 1.97 1.54 17.56
N TRP A 775 0.73 1.58 18.07
CA TRP A 775 -0.32 0.63 17.69
C TRP A 775 -0.54 0.57 16.19
N SER A 776 -0.53 1.74 15.52
CA SER A 776 -0.73 1.87 14.08
C SER A 776 0.33 1.10 13.28
N PHE A 777 1.60 1.15 13.71
CA PHE A 777 2.67 0.42 13.06
C PHE A 777 2.41 -1.10 13.07
N PHE A 778 2.25 -1.68 14.26
CA PHE A 778 2.11 -3.12 14.45
C PHE A 778 0.76 -3.65 13.94
N ARG A 779 -0.32 -2.85 14.00
CA ARG A 779 -1.61 -3.21 13.41
C ARG A 779 -1.51 -3.42 11.90
N LEU A 780 -0.84 -2.50 11.20
CA LEU A 780 -0.64 -2.61 9.74
C LEU A 780 0.37 -3.70 9.38
N GLU A 781 1.39 -3.91 10.21
CA GLU A 781 2.32 -5.02 10.06
C GLU A 781 1.58 -6.37 10.11
N ASN A 782 0.71 -6.56 11.12
CA ASN A 782 -0.08 -7.77 11.27
C ASN A 782 -1.05 -7.97 10.08
N GLU A 783 -1.72 -6.90 9.64
CA GLU A 783 -2.59 -6.94 8.46
C GLU A 783 -1.82 -7.34 7.19
N HIS A 784 -0.60 -6.80 7.01
CA HIS A 784 0.26 -7.17 5.91
C HIS A 784 0.67 -8.65 5.97
N LEU A 785 1.06 -9.15 7.14
CA LEU A 785 1.42 -10.56 7.31
C LEU A 785 0.24 -11.50 7.04
N ASN A 786 -0.99 -11.10 7.40
CA ASN A 786 -2.20 -11.84 7.06
C ASN A 786 -2.44 -11.87 5.54
N ASN A 787 -2.19 -10.75 4.84
CA ASN A 787 -2.26 -10.71 3.38
C ASN A 787 -1.16 -11.56 2.71
N VAL A 788 0.07 -11.53 3.24
CA VAL A 788 1.18 -12.39 2.80
C VAL A 788 0.82 -13.87 3.00
N GLY A 789 0.24 -14.24 4.14
CA GLY A 789 -0.20 -15.60 4.42
C GLY A 789 -1.26 -16.13 3.44
N LYS A 790 -2.06 -15.23 2.85
CA LYS A 790 -3.07 -15.54 1.83
C LYS A 790 -2.58 -15.26 0.39
N TYR A 791 -1.31 -14.92 0.19
CA TYR A 791 -0.73 -14.49 -1.10
C TYR A 791 -1.51 -13.36 -1.80
N ARG A 792 -2.18 -12.49 -1.03
CA ARG A 792 -3.09 -11.45 -1.53
C ARG A 792 -2.32 -10.16 -1.84
N ALA A 793 -1.81 -10.06 -3.06
CA ALA A 793 -1.12 -8.85 -3.55
C ALA A 793 -2.05 -7.81 -4.21
N PHE A 794 -3.35 -8.12 -4.39
CA PHE A 794 -4.26 -7.34 -5.23
C PHE A 794 -5.63 -7.12 -4.62
N LYS A 795 -6.27 -6.02 -5.05
CA LYS A 795 -7.62 -5.65 -4.62
C LYS A 795 -8.62 -6.38 -5.49
N SER A 796 -9.63 -6.97 -4.87
CA SER A 796 -10.82 -7.42 -5.61
C SER A 796 -11.58 -6.18 -6.05
N VAL A 797 -11.61 -5.92 -7.36
CA VAL A 797 -12.41 -4.83 -7.93
C VAL A 797 -13.81 -5.38 -8.18
N PRO A 798 -14.87 -4.76 -7.65
CA PRO A 798 -16.22 -5.21 -7.94
C PRO A 798 -16.49 -5.02 -9.44
N LEU A 799 -17.04 -6.06 -10.06
CA LEU A 799 -17.40 -6.05 -11.48
C LEU A 799 -18.82 -5.45 -11.65
N PRO A 800 -19.08 -4.77 -12.77
CA PRO A 800 -20.34 -4.05 -12.99
C PRO A 800 -21.56 -4.96 -13.20
N PHE A 801 -21.35 -6.18 -13.71
CA PHE A 801 -22.41 -7.10 -14.09
C PHE A 801 -22.32 -8.40 -13.27
N ASN A 802 -23.47 -8.89 -12.80
CA ASN A 802 -23.60 -10.24 -12.23
C ASN A 802 -24.37 -11.11 -13.24
N TYR A 803 -24.02 -12.39 -13.35
CA TYR A 803 -24.69 -13.35 -14.23
C TYR A 803 -25.59 -14.26 -13.39
N ASP A 804 -26.77 -14.61 -13.89
CA ASP A 804 -27.77 -15.38 -13.13
C ASP A 804 -27.28 -16.78 -12.68
N GLU A 805 -26.29 -17.35 -13.37
CA GLU A 805 -25.63 -18.61 -12.97
C GLU A 805 -24.94 -18.55 -11.59
N ASP A 806 -24.63 -17.35 -11.07
CA ASP A 806 -23.98 -17.16 -9.77
C ASP A 806 -24.98 -17.19 -8.58
N GLN A 807 -26.30 -17.11 -8.83
CA GLN A 807 -27.30 -17.13 -7.75
C GLN A 807 -27.54 -18.54 -7.18
N GLY A 808 -27.28 -19.60 -7.94
CA GLY A 808 -27.52 -20.99 -7.52
C GLY A 808 -26.42 -21.65 -6.66
N LYS A 809 -25.37 -20.90 -6.26
CA LYS A 809 -24.28 -21.42 -5.40
C LYS A 809 -24.30 -20.91 -3.96
N HIS A 810 -25.32 -20.12 -3.61
CA HIS A 810 -25.47 -19.53 -2.27
C HIS A 810 -26.82 -19.85 -1.60
N GLU A 811 -27.59 -20.82 -2.12
CA GLU A 811 -28.66 -21.47 -1.34
C GLU A 811 -28.12 -22.61 -0.47
#